data_AF-G8M340-F1
#
_entry.id   AF-G8M340-F1
#
_cell.length_a   1.000
_cell.length_b   1.000
_cell.length_c   1.000
_cell.angle_alpha   90.00
_cell.angle_beta   90.00
_cell.angle_gamma   90.00
#
_symmetry.space_group_name_H-M   'P 1'
#
loop_
_entity.id
_entity.type
_entity.pdbx_description
1 polymer ?
#
loop_
_entity_poly.entity_id
_entity_poly.type
_entity_poly.pdbx_seq_one_letter_code
_entity_poly.pdbx_strand_id
1 'polypeptide(L)'
;MKKFICISILAIFIYSFTFHYGYQRTIYAENQTIEVVLDGIDAKPLAKKIGEFNYEDNSIEMWHFSGKYWKYKNLIIYDKDLDNLLRSSESLEKAINEEIAFEIPIEQNLYNKIQKLKNIKIMCSSNLKNKYFENIPIVDLFYDRPVIELKDAKLHFKARPKLHFYKNETITFQDIIGDILNVHIPIVDPDYGCNLYAIWGRYGTSLGATASYFDKSDPFAWAPPDTFLIAPAQIKNGDGHLHDGFTFKTGDILRKSEDCSVGYGTFRDGGAVGIIFRYPLKFTFYSEDYPIDLSAQFETLPSSVAEGDPVQVCVTVKSDLEIDLENVPFKWEITRSNGTPVYGVKYSGNGTSKEGTVNIPKETQQAVFYADFIMPDSDIKIKFSINADGTSPIEEFLENNSIDSGESVKVVHAIHYEGKFDLDYNVLSRDISFPLINGDEIRAELNLPRGQWVGNATGGLNIDNSLATLYNNFSTSSTSVNTNREVIILKPIINATLKRSDFGDNPLTKKYINLDNPYEPLTKTAKLTFDGSVTRNYRYSYEKPTIDEFGNPIVKTISETASTSASFPSGSDVREIRVFTYNGRETMPPVSSRNFKTTVESSGLKRNLFWVSDPYKFDVIRWMCHIDAANNPYNWTKVDGQYQRTFTQQNTATVTWSVKNSMASLYNYDRENARKMNYGKEYYLNAVFASDRTLQKYDWPIRSGYYFNPLGEYTCTVTTVQFKDTPNSTDEHRELVEKLKNSFHYTSNMLYTSDGKNYQTLDLHNGNDKIFGMDMLDITTNYSKKETKLEYYQDSADADKTHQYFKEILEGYRESNTEDSRTNFKYREYIKQGNIYKVEETTIITFRVAPQKNQKLYTYINMKDGEYLINARIDSFTLNNYAYKGLTVSGLPSIDSITVNVKGTLYDDQNAVIH
;
A
#
# COMPACT_ATOMS: atom_id res chain seq x y z
N MET A 1 91.98 33.70 -75.73
CA MET A 1 91.36 32.58 -74.99
C MET A 1 92.31 31.99 -73.93
N LYS A 2 92.74 32.78 -72.94
CA LYS A 2 93.47 32.28 -71.75
C LYS A 2 93.01 32.95 -70.45
N LYS A 3 92.42 34.16 -70.52
CA LYS A 3 91.85 34.87 -69.35
C LYS A 3 90.44 34.43 -68.95
N PHE A 4 89.65 33.86 -69.86
CA PHE A 4 88.29 33.38 -69.54
C PHE A 4 88.26 31.99 -68.88
N ILE A 5 89.28 31.15 -69.10
CA ILE A 5 89.35 29.81 -68.51
C ILE A 5 89.84 29.87 -67.04
N CYS A 6 90.73 30.81 -66.70
CA CYS A 6 91.19 30.99 -65.32
C CYS A 6 90.11 31.55 -64.38
N ILE A 7 89.17 32.35 -64.87
CA ILE A 7 88.08 32.91 -64.04
C ILE A 7 87.02 31.84 -63.74
N SER A 8 86.73 30.96 -64.70
CA SER A 8 85.79 29.84 -64.48
C SER A 8 86.35 28.76 -63.54
N ILE A 9 87.67 28.50 -63.58
CA ILE A 9 88.32 27.55 -62.67
C ILE A 9 88.41 28.13 -61.25
N LEU A 10 88.63 29.45 -61.10
CA LEU A 10 88.62 30.10 -59.78
C LEU A 10 87.20 30.15 -59.18
N ALA A 11 86.15 30.35 -59.99
CA ALA A 11 84.77 30.31 -59.53
C ALA A 11 84.33 28.89 -59.10
N ILE A 12 84.78 27.84 -59.80
CA ILE A 12 84.52 26.44 -59.42
C ILE A 12 85.31 26.04 -58.17
N PHE A 13 86.53 26.57 -57.98
CA PHE A 13 87.31 26.36 -56.75
C PHE A 13 86.75 27.12 -55.54
N ILE A 14 86.20 28.32 -55.73
CA ILE A 14 85.53 29.08 -54.66
C ILE A 14 84.18 28.44 -54.31
N TYR A 15 83.43 27.93 -55.31
CA TYR A 15 82.17 27.21 -55.08
C TYR A 15 82.39 25.85 -54.40
N SER A 16 83.48 25.13 -54.73
CA SER A 16 83.84 23.87 -54.07
C SER A 16 84.43 24.06 -52.67
N PHE A 17 85.15 25.17 -52.42
CA PHE A 17 85.60 25.53 -51.06
C PHE A 17 84.43 25.95 -50.15
N THR A 18 83.39 26.60 -50.69
CA THR A 18 82.15 26.89 -49.96
C THR A 18 81.24 25.67 -49.80
N PHE A 19 81.35 24.65 -50.67
CA PHE A 19 80.60 23.39 -50.52
C PHE A 19 81.29 22.38 -49.57
N HIS A 20 82.61 22.49 -49.35
CA HIS A 20 83.35 21.61 -48.42
C HIS A 20 83.51 22.18 -47.00
N TYR A 21 83.28 23.48 -46.78
CA TYR A 21 83.21 24.08 -45.43
C TYR A 21 81.79 24.40 -44.94
N GLY A 22 80.76 23.99 -45.69
CA GLY A 22 79.34 24.08 -45.31
C GLY A 22 78.78 22.87 -44.54
N TYR A 23 79.62 21.86 -44.25
CA TYR A 23 79.31 20.76 -43.35
C TYR A 23 80.10 20.87 -42.05
N GLN A 24 80.28 22.09 -41.55
CA GLN A 24 80.25 22.26 -40.10
C GLN A 24 78.81 21.96 -39.70
N ARG A 25 78.57 20.78 -39.11
CA ARG A 25 77.42 20.58 -38.23
C ARG A 25 77.48 21.74 -37.25
N THR A 26 76.65 22.75 -37.46
CA THR A 26 76.21 23.61 -36.40
C THR A 26 75.64 22.66 -35.37
N ILE A 27 76.41 22.42 -34.30
CA ILE A 27 75.91 21.76 -33.10
C ILE A 27 74.85 22.73 -32.59
N TYR A 28 73.60 22.50 -33.00
CA TYR A 28 72.46 22.95 -32.25
C TYR A 28 72.53 22.19 -30.92
N ALA A 29 73.24 22.77 -29.96
CA ALA A 29 72.85 22.65 -28.56
C ALA A 29 71.53 23.43 -28.43
N GLU A 30 70.46 22.87 -28.99
CA GLU A 30 69.11 23.39 -28.86
C GLU A 30 68.52 22.79 -27.58
N ASN A 31 68.19 23.68 -26.65
CA ASN A 31 67.60 23.47 -25.33
C ASN A 31 66.54 22.34 -25.30
N GLN A 32 66.98 21.09 -25.18
CA GLN A 32 66.11 19.99 -24.75
C GLN A 32 66.01 20.06 -23.24
N THR A 33 64.79 20.16 -22.72
CA THR A 33 64.56 20.03 -21.27
C THR A 33 64.47 18.54 -20.95
N ILE A 34 65.40 18.04 -20.15
CA ILE A 34 65.42 16.65 -19.70
C ILE A 34 64.98 16.60 -18.24
N GLU A 35 63.87 15.91 -17.99
CA GLU A 35 63.47 15.52 -16.65
C GLU A 35 63.93 14.08 -16.38
N VAL A 36 64.75 13.88 -15.35
CA VAL A 36 65.22 12.56 -14.95
C VAL A 36 64.28 12.01 -13.88
N VAL A 37 63.72 10.83 -14.13
CA VAL A 37 62.78 10.11 -13.26
C VAL A 37 63.48 8.84 -12.76
N LEU A 38 63.38 8.50 -11.48
CA LEU A 38 64.02 7.33 -10.88
C LEU A 38 62.99 6.23 -10.64
N ASP A 39 63.25 5.06 -11.22
CA ASP A 39 62.40 3.87 -11.05
C ASP A 39 62.36 3.43 -9.58
N GLY A 40 61.17 3.07 -9.10
CA GLY A 40 60.89 2.75 -7.70
C GLY A 40 60.83 3.95 -6.74
N ILE A 41 61.07 5.18 -7.20
CA ILE A 41 61.01 6.40 -6.37
C ILE A 41 59.94 7.37 -6.90
N ASP A 42 60.00 7.70 -8.18
CA ASP A 42 59.08 8.63 -8.82
C ASP A 42 57.96 7.88 -9.55
N ALA A 43 56.83 8.55 -9.77
CA ALA A 43 55.74 7.99 -10.56
C ALA A 43 56.18 7.74 -12.01
N LYS A 44 55.84 6.55 -12.53
CA LYS A 44 56.11 6.18 -13.93
C LYS A 44 55.40 7.16 -14.88
N PRO A 45 56.08 7.74 -15.88
CA PRO A 45 55.45 8.66 -16.82
C PRO A 45 54.28 8.00 -17.58
N LEU A 46 53.16 8.73 -17.69
CA LEU A 46 51.94 8.30 -18.40
C LEU A 46 51.96 8.65 -19.91
N ALA A 47 52.87 9.53 -20.32
CA ALA A 47 53.00 9.96 -21.70
C ALA A 47 53.59 8.86 -22.61
N LYS A 48 53.55 9.08 -23.93
CA LYS A 48 53.96 8.09 -24.91
C LYS A 48 55.44 7.69 -24.77
N LYS A 49 55.72 6.38 -24.66
CA LYS A 49 57.08 5.82 -24.67
C LYS A 49 57.73 5.95 -26.05
N ILE A 50 58.92 6.56 -26.10
CA ILE A 50 59.71 6.78 -27.32
C ILE A 50 60.63 5.58 -27.61
N GLY A 51 61.18 4.99 -26.56
CA GLY A 51 62.04 3.80 -26.60
C GLY A 51 62.79 3.56 -25.29
N GLU A 52 63.59 2.49 -25.24
CA GLU A 52 64.41 2.14 -24.07
C GLU A 52 65.67 1.38 -24.50
N PHE A 53 66.68 1.35 -23.63
CA PHE A 53 67.85 0.47 -23.81
C PHE A 53 68.57 0.18 -22.47
N ASN A 54 69.44 -0.83 -22.48
CA ASN A 54 70.26 -1.29 -21.35
C ASN A 54 71.76 -1.12 -21.63
N TYR A 55 72.57 -0.88 -20.61
CA TYR A 55 74.04 -0.82 -20.72
C TYR A 55 74.73 -1.43 -19.50
N GLU A 56 75.54 -2.47 -19.69
CA GLU A 56 76.07 -3.31 -18.60
C GLU A 56 77.56 -3.08 -18.28
N ASP A 57 78.31 -2.40 -19.15
CA ASP A 57 79.78 -2.28 -19.08
C ASP A 57 80.29 -1.18 -18.13
N ASN A 58 79.41 -0.60 -17.32
CA ASN A 58 79.77 0.44 -16.37
C ASN A 58 80.35 -0.18 -15.09
N SER A 59 81.59 0.15 -14.75
CA SER A 59 82.23 -0.34 -13.52
C SER A 59 83.25 0.64 -12.92
N ILE A 60 83.57 0.44 -11.65
CA ILE A 60 84.68 1.07 -10.94
C ILE A 60 85.64 -0.03 -10.51
N GLU A 61 86.85 -0.04 -11.07
CA GLU A 61 87.90 -1.02 -10.76
C GLU A 61 89.12 -0.33 -10.14
N MET A 62 89.63 -0.87 -9.03
CA MET A 62 90.78 -0.34 -8.28
C MET A 62 91.74 -1.48 -7.91
N TRP A 63 93.04 -1.19 -7.88
CA TRP A 63 94.07 -2.17 -7.53
C TRP A 63 94.92 -1.70 -6.35
N HIS A 64 95.22 -2.62 -5.42
CA HIS A 64 96.17 -2.41 -4.34
C HIS A 64 97.58 -2.84 -4.75
N PHE A 65 98.56 -2.06 -4.32
CA PHE A 65 99.97 -2.24 -4.60
C PHE A 65 100.73 -2.47 -3.29
N SER A 66 101.76 -3.32 -3.33
CA SER A 66 102.57 -3.69 -2.16
C SER A 66 103.28 -2.51 -1.46
N GLY A 67 103.29 -1.33 -2.10
CA GLY A 67 103.68 -0.06 -1.48
C GLY A 67 102.65 0.54 -0.51
N LYS A 68 101.60 -0.21 -0.13
CA LYS A 68 100.52 0.18 0.79
C LYS A 68 99.66 1.34 0.27
N TYR A 69 99.15 1.18 -0.95
CA TYR A 69 98.22 2.13 -1.57
C TYR A 69 97.29 1.48 -2.60
N TRP A 70 96.12 2.08 -2.80
CA TRP A 70 95.17 1.80 -3.88
C TRP A 70 95.37 2.77 -5.04
N LYS A 71 95.17 2.28 -6.27
CA LYS A 71 95.15 3.10 -7.48
C LYS A 71 93.81 3.00 -8.19
N TYR A 72 93.23 4.14 -8.51
CA TYR A 72 92.04 4.28 -9.37
C TYR A 72 92.34 5.32 -10.45
N LYS A 73 92.35 4.92 -11.73
CA LYS A 73 92.77 5.80 -12.83
C LYS A 73 94.11 6.51 -12.52
N ASN A 74 94.11 7.83 -12.41
CA ASN A 74 95.28 8.67 -12.08
C ASN A 74 95.39 8.99 -10.58
N LEU A 75 94.43 8.55 -9.76
CA LEU A 75 94.39 8.77 -8.32
C LEU A 75 95.17 7.68 -7.57
N ILE A 76 95.99 8.09 -6.60
CA ILE A 76 96.72 7.22 -5.67
C ILE A 76 96.21 7.52 -4.26
N ILE A 77 95.73 6.50 -3.55
CA ILE A 77 95.14 6.59 -2.21
C ILE A 77 95.97 5.73 -1.28
N TYR A 78 96.74 6.32 -0.36
CA TYR A 78 97.59 5.54 0.55
C TYR A 78 96.78 4.92 1.69
N ASP A 79 97.18 3.74 2.17
CA ASP A 79 96.48 3.05 3.26
C ASP A 79 96.39 3.90 4.55
N LYS A 80 97.39 4.74 4.80
CA LYS A 80 97.41 5.70 5.91
C LYS A 80 96.29 6.76 5.86
N ASP A 81 95.82 7.08 4.65
CA ASP A 81 94.75 8.06 4.41
C ASP A 81 93.36 7.38 4.57
N LEU A 82 93.35 6.06 4.75
CA LEU A 82 92.19 5.20 4.99
C LEU A 82 92.23 4.57 6.40
N ASP A 83 92.84 5.26 7.37
CA ASP A 83 93.03 4.84 8.77
C ASP A 83 93.81 3.51 8.95
N ASN A 84 94.56 3.07 7.94
CA ASN A 84 95.24 1.76 7.84
C ASN A 84 94.31 0.54 7.95
N LEU A 85 92.99 0.75 8.07
CA LEU A 85 91.95 -0.27 8.26
C LEU A 85 90.76 0.06 7.35
N LEU A 86 90.81 -0.39 6.10
CA LEU A 86 89.73 -0.18 5.13
C LEU A 86 88.53 -1.13 5.39
N ARG A 87 87.87 -0.96 6.53
CA ARG A 87 86.71 -1.78 6.95
C ARG A 87 85.38 -1.27 6.40
N SER A 88 85.30 0.03 6.09
CA SER A 88 84.13 0.68 5.51
C SER A 88 84.49 1.29 4.16
N SER A 89 83.56 1.25 3.23
CA SER A 89 83.70 1.88 1.92
C SER A 89 83.67 3.41 1.98
N GLU A 90 83.13 4.02 3.04
CA GLU A 90 82.95 5.48 3.13
C GLU A 90 84.27 6.27 3.02
N SER A 91 85.36 5.77 3.60
CA SER A 91 86.67 6.43 3.50
C SER A 91 87.22 6.36 2.07
N LEU A 92 86.95 5.25 1.36
CA LEU A 92 87.31 5.08 -0.05
C LEU A 92 86.45 5.96 -0.95
N GLU A 93 85.14 6.04 -0.70
CA GLU A 93 84.20 6.94 -1.40
C GLU A 93 84.63 8.41 -1.25
N LYS A 94 84.97 8.82 -0.02
CA LYS A 94 85.51 10.16 0.28
C LYS A 94 86.89 10.41 -0.33
N ALA A 95 87.72 9.40 -0.49
CA ALA A 95 89.03 9.55 -1.12
C ALA A 95 88.91 9.71 -2.65
N ILE A 96 87.93 9.03 -3.26
CA ILE A 96 87.63 9.20 -4.69
C ILE A 96 86.99 10.57 -4.94
N ASN A 97 86.07 11.04 -4.08
CA ASN A 97 85.40 12.36 -4.08
C ASN A 97 85.04 12.94 -5.46
N GLU A 98 84.69 12.10 -6.42
CA GLU A 98 84.37 12.47 -7.79
C GLU A 98 83.02 11.87 -8.19
N GLU A 99 82.20 12.63 -8.91
CA GLU A 99 81.09 12.06 -9.69
C GLU A 99 81.68 11.16 -10.77
N ILE A 100 81.18 9.94 -10.88
CA ILE A 100 81.58 9.09 -12.00
C ILE A 100 80.78 9.48 -13.23
N ALA A 101 81.48 9.57 -14.35
CA ALA A 101 80.89 9.82 -15.66
C ALA A 101 80.92 8.55 -16.50
N PHE A 102 79.75 8.13 -17.01
CA PHE A 102 79.63 7.09 -18.01
C PHE A 102 79.18 7.69 -19.34
N GLU A 103 79.87 7.33 -20.41
CA GLU A 103 79.46 7.65 -21.78
C GLU A 103 78.80 6.43 -22.41
N ILE A 104 77.49 6.51 -22.60
CA ILE A 104 76.69 5.35 -22.98
C ILE A 104 76.14 5.57 -24.40
N PRO A 105 76.52 4.74 -25.39
CA PRO A 105 76.05 4.91 -26.77
C PRO A 105 74.54 4.65 -26.89
N ILE A 106 73.84 5.50 -27.62
CA ILE A 106 72.40 5.35 -27.93
C ILE A 106 72.26 4.83 -29.36
N GLU A 107 71.39 3.84 -29.56
CA GLU A 107 71.09 3.36 -30.91
C GLU A 107 70.57 4.49 -31.82
N GLN A 108 71.10 4.58 -33.04
CA GLN A 108 70.85 5.70 -33.95
C GLN A 108 69.36 5.96 -34.23
N ASN A 109 68.54 4.90 -34.29
CA ASN A 109 67.09 5.03 -34.51
C ASN A 109 66.39 5.72 -33.33
N LEU A 110 66.71 5.30 -32.11
CA LEU A 110 66.18 5.91 -30.89
C LEU A 110 66.65 7.36 -30.76
N TYR A 111 67.93 7.63 -31.03
CA TYR A 111 68.47 8.99 -31.01
C TYR A 111 67.75 9.92 -32.00
N ASN A 112 67.50 9.47 -33.23
CA ASN A 112 66.76 10.25 -34.23
C ASN A 112 65.31 10.58 -33.82
N LYS A 113 64.66 9.73 -33.00
CA LYS A 113 63.32 10.00 -32.45
C LYS A 113 63.38 11.05 -31.34
N ILE A 114 64.34 10.90 -30.43
CA ILE A 114 64.59 11.81 -29.29
C ILE A 114 64.89 13.23 -29.79
N GLN A 115 65.71 13.39 -30.82
CA GLN A 115 66.10 14.71 -31.34
C GLN A 115 64.94 15.56 -31.88
N LYS A 116 63.78 14.96 -32.18
CA LYS A 116 62.60 15.69 -32.67
C LYS A 116 61.78 16.31 -31.53
N LEU A 117 62.11 16.02 -30.29
CA LEU A 117 61.33 16.39 -29.11
C LEU A 117 62.02 17.51 -28.33
N LYS A 118 61.23 18.46 -27.84
CA LYS A 118 61.72 19.60 -27.06
C LYS A 118 61.84 19.29 -25.57
N ASN A 119 60.89 18.53 -25.03
CA ASN A 119 60.85 18.11 -23.63
C ASN A 119 60.81 16.58 -23.59
N ILE A 120 61.62 15.97 -22.72
CA ILE A 120 61.79 14.52 -22.65
C ILE A 120 61.89 14.11 -21.19
N LYS A 121 61.14 13.07 -20.81
CA LYS A 121 61.33 12.40 -19.51
C LYS A 121 62.15 11.13 -19.70
N ILE A 122 63.21 10.97 -18.93
CA ILE A 122 64.08 9.78 -18.95
C ILE A 122 63.94 9.07 -17.61
N MET A 123 63.31 7.91 -17.63
CA MET A 123 63.27 7.02 -16.47
C MET A 123 64.55 6.20 -16.40
N CYS A 124 65.26 6.31 -15.30
CA CYS A 124 66.52 5.64 -15.04
C CYS A 124 66.32 4.53 -13.99
N SER A 125 66.79 3.33 -14.33
CA SER A 125 66.75 2.16 -13.46
C SER A 125 68.04 1.33 -13.56
N SER A 126 68.14 0.31 -12.71
CA SER A 126 69.31 -0.58 -12.65
C SER A 126 68.91 -1.98 -13.12
N ASN A 127 69.83 -2.63 -13.84
CA ASN A 127 69.71 -4.04 -14.20
C ASN A 127 70.66 -4.91 -13.36
N LEU A 128 71.27 -4.36 -12.31
CA LEU A 128 72.16 -5.13 -11.44
C LEU A 128 71.30 -6.06 -10.61
N LYS A 129 71.60 -7.37 -10.60
CA LYS A 129 70.79 -8.34 -9.89
C LYS A 129 71.45 -8.79 -8.60
N ASN A 130 70.67 -8.87 -7.54
CA ASN A 130 71.08 -9.56 -6.31
C ASN A 130 71.05 -11.10 -6.52
N LYS A 131 71.49 -11.85 -5.50
CA LYS A 131 71.43 -13.33 -5.50
C LYS A 131 70.03 -13.95 -5.71
N TYR A 132 68.95 -13.18 -5.58
CA TYR A 132 67.56 -13.60 -5.82
C TYR A 132 67.06 -13.27 -7.23
N PHE A 133 67.94 -12.80 -8.13
CA PHE A 133 67.62 -12.34 -9.48
C PHE A 133 66.73 -11.09 -9.55
N GLU A 134 66.60 -10.36 -8.44
CA GLU A 134 65.87 -9.10 -8.36
C GLU A 134 66.81 -7.92 -8.69
N ASN A 135 66.29 -6.93 -9.42
CA ASN A 135 67.05 -5.73 -9.72
C ASN A 135 67.29 -4.92 -8.45
N ILE A 136 68.55 -4.63 -8.17
CA ILE A 136 68.97 -3.73 -7.11
C ILE A 136 68.52 -2.32 -7.49
N PRO A 137 67.74 -1.62 -6.63
CA PRO A 137 67.28 -0.27 -6.90
C PRO A 137 68.42 0.68 -7.27
N ILE A 138 68.16 1.59 -8.21
CA ILE A 138 69.18 2.56 -8.64
C ILE A 138 69.65 3.47 -7.50
N VAL A 139 68.79 3.71 -6.51
CA VAL A 139 69.12 4.45 -5.29
C VAL A 139 70.09 3.72 -4.37
N ASP A 140 70.26 2.40 -4.50
CA ASP A 140 71.27 1.65 -3.74
C ASP A 140 72.65 1.71 -4.43
N LEU A 141 72.69 2.14 -5.69
CA LEU A 141 73.93 2.29 -6.47
C LEU A 141 74.52 3.70 -6.40
N PHE A 142 73.69 4.73 -6.21
CA PHE A 142 74.12 6.13 -6.22
C PHE A 142 73.55 6.92 -5.04
N TYR A 143 74.27 7.94 -4.58
CA TYR A 143 73.81 8.83 -3.51
C TYR A 143 72.83 9.89 -4.00
N ASP A 144 73.05 10.41 -5.20
CA ASP A 144 72.38 11.59 -5.73
C ASP A 144 71.61 11.24 -7.02
N ARG A 145 70.57 12.02 -7.35
CA ARG A 145 69.84 11.87 -8.63
C ARG A 145 70.82 12.13 -9.79
N PRO A 146 70.92 11.25 -10.79
CA PRO A 146 71.92 11.39 -11.83
C PRO A 146 71.63 12.59 -12.73
N VAL A 147 72.70 13.24 -13.17
CA VAL A 147 72.66 14.25 -14.23
C VAL A 147 72.83 13.55 -15.57
N ILE A 148 71.87 13.75 -16.47
CA ILE A 148 71.87 13.14 -17.80
C ILE A 148 71.93 14.24 -18.87
N GLU A 149 72.94 14.16 -19.74
CA GLU A 149 73.04 14.97 -20.95
C GLU A 149 72.99 14.07 -22.19
N LEU A 150 72.30 14.51 -23.24
CA LEU A 150 72.26 13.84 -24.54
C LEU A 150 73.05 14.66 -25.56
N LYS A 151 74.17 14.13 -26.03
CA LYS A 151 75.00 14.77 -27.08
C LYS A 151 75.78 13.73 -27.86
N ASP A 152 76.08 14.01 -29.12
CA ASP A 152 76.92 13.16 -29.98
C ASP A 152 76.48 11.68 -30.06
N ALA A 153 75.16 11.44 -30.10
CA ALA A 153 74.56 10.09 -30.08
C ALA A 153 74.91 9.25 -28.84
N LYS A 154 75.28 9.92 -27.75
CA LYS A 154 75.59 9.33 -26.46
C LYS A 154 74.75 9.93 -25.35
N LEU A 155 74.48 9.12 -24.34
CA LEU A 155 73.96 9.51 -23.05
C LEU A 155 75.16 9.68 -22.11
N HIS A 156 75.36 10.89 -21.60
CA HIS A 156 76.36 11.18 -20.58
C HIS A 156 75.69 11.14 -19.22
N PHE A 157 75.99 10.11 -18.45
CA PHE A 157 75.46 9.89 -17.10
C PHE A 157 76.49 10.32 -16.07
N LYS A 158 76.11 11.17 -15.10
CA LYS A 158 76.95 11.56 -13.97
C LYS A 158 76.22 11.35 -12.64
N ALA A 159 76.87 10.67 -11.71
CA ALA A 159 76.36 10.52 -10.34
C ALA A 159 77.48 10.13 -9.36
N ARG A 160 77.26 10.32 -8.06
CA ARG A 160 78.18 9.86 -7.01
C ARG A 160 77.90 8.39 -6.63
N PRO A 161 78.85 7.46 -6.83
CA PRO A 161 78.62 6.04 -6.58
C PRO A 161 78.61 5.69 -5.10
N LYS A 162 77.87 4.63 -4.77
CA LYS A 162 77.98 3.87 -3.52
C LYS A 162 78.85 2.64 -3.76
N LEU A 163 79.87 2.45 -2.93
CA LEU A 163 80.74 1.28 -2.94
C LEU A 163 80.30 0.36 -1.80
N HIS A 164 80.15 -0.94 -2.08
CA HIS A 164 79.58 -1.90 -1.13
C HIS A 164 80.57 -2.98 -0.73
N PHE A 165 81.09 -2.91 0.50
CA PHE A 165 81.85 -4.00 1.11
C PHE A 165 80.94 -4.95 1.89
N TYR A 166 81.38 -6.20 2.02
CA TYR A 166 80.74 -7.18 2.88
C TYR A 166 80.89 -6.78 4.36
N LYS A 167 79.76 -6.57 5.05
CA LYS A 167 79.71 -5.90 6.38
C LYS A 167 79.73 -6.83 7.59
N ASN A 168 80.22 -8.07 7.47
CA ASN A 168 80.31 -8.94 8.64
C ASN A 168 81.52 -8.57 9.51
N GLU A 169 81.29 -7.95 10.67
CA GLU A 169 82.35 -7.49 11.59
C GLU A 169 83.16 -8.62 12.23
N THR A 170 82.72 -9.87 12.11
CA THR A 170 83.34 -11.04 12.75
C THR A 170 84.29 -11.85 11.87
N ILE A 171 84.32 -11.60 10.55
CA ILE A 171 85.15 -12.34 9.60
C ILE A 171 85.89 -11.35 8.69
N THR A 172 87.22 -11.41 8.71
CA THR A 172 88.09 -10.65 7.81
C THR A 172 88.69 -11.53 6.72
N PHE A 173 89.24 -10.91 5.66
CA PHE A 173 89.93 -11.63 4.60
C PHE A 173 91.06 -12.54 5.12
N GLN A 174 91.76 -12.08 6.17
CA GLN A 174 92.84 -12.81 6.84
C GLN A 174 92.32 -14.06 7.56
N ASP A 175 91.13 -13.98 8.15
CA ASP A 175 90.49 -15.11 8.84
C ASP A 175 90.14 -16.21 7.84
N ILE A 176 89.75 -15.86 6.61
CA ILE A 176 89.39 -16.82 5.56
C ILE A 176 90.63 -17.57 5.04
N ILE A 177 91.75 -16.88 4.83
CA ILE A 177 93.00 -17.52 4.35
C ILE A 177 93.76 -18.25 5.46
N GLY A 178 93.52 -17.92 6.73
CA GLY A 178 94.18 -18.52 7.89
C GLY A 178 95.64 -18.12 8.10
N ASP A 179 96.07 -16.95 7.61
CA ASP A 179 97.43 -16.39 7.78
C ASP A 179 97.38 -14.84 7.92
N ILE A 180 98.46 -14.24 8.44
CA ILE A 180 98.55 -12.81 8.74
C ILE A 180 99.03 -12.02 7.51
N LEU A 181 98.28 -10.97 7.16
CA LEU A 181 98.65 -9.98 6.15
C LEU A 181 99.14 -8.69 6.81
N ASN A 182 100.00 -7.95 6.12
CA ASN A 182 100.52 -6.65 6.58
C ASN A 182 99.56 -5.47 6.32
N VAL A 183 98.45 -5.73 5.64
CA VAL A 183 97.41 -4.75 5.29
C VAL A 183 96.02 -5.38 5.42
N HIS A 184 94.99 -4.54 5.57
CA HIS A 184 93.61 -4.99 5.56
C HIS A 184 93.04 -4.97 4.13
N ILE A 185 92.67 -6.13 3.61
CA ILE A 185 92.02 -6.27 2.31
C ILE A 185 90.50 -6.32 2.53
N PRO A 186 89.72 -5.34 1.99
CA PRO A 186 88.27 -5.39 2.08
C PRO A 186 87.70 -6.50 1.20
N ILE A 187 86.62 -7.12 1.64
CA ILE A 187 85.85 -8.06 0.83
C ILE A 187 84.73 -7.27 0.16
N VAL A 188 84.67 -7.29 -1.18
CA VAL A 188 83.58 -6.65 -1.93
C VAL A 188 82.31 -7.48 -1.78
N ASP A 189 81.19 -6.79 -1.59
CA ASP A 189 79.89 -7.43 -1.56
C ASP A 189 79.55 -8.04 -2.95
N PRO A 190 79.32 -9.36 -3.07
CA PRO A 190 79.14 -10.03 -4.36
C PRO A 190 77.84 -9.67 -5.09
N ASP A 191 76.86 -9.02 -4.43
CA ASP A 191 75.68 -8.47 -5.13
C ASP A 191 76.04 -7.19 -5.92
N TYR A 192 77.16 -6.53 -5.60
CA TYR A 192 77.57 -5.25 -6.18
C TYR A 192 78.86 -5.30 -6.99
N GLY A 193 79.65 -6.37 -6.86
CA GLY A 193 80.99 -6.43 -7.40
C GLY A 193 81.76 -7.69 -7.00
N CYS A 194 83.09 -7.65 -7.06
CA CYS A 194 83.95 -8.69 -6.51
C CYS A 194 85.37 -8.19 -6.26
N ASN A 195 86.16 -8.93 -5.49
CA ASN A 195 87.62 -8.77 -5.48
C ASN A 195 88.22 -9.31 -6.79
N LEU A 196 89.41 -8.85 -7.13
CA LEU A 196 90.21 -9.33 -8.26
C LEU A 196 91.57 -9.81 -7.75
N TYR A 197 92.15 -10.80 -8.41
CA TYR A 197 93.48 -11.32 -8.10
C TYR A 197 94.37 -11.25 -9.32
N ALA A 198 95.54 -10.62 -9.19
CA ALA A 198 96.57 -10.70 -10.21
C ALA A 198 97.38 -11.98 -9.99
N ILE A 199 97.40 -12.83 -11.00
CA ILE A 199 97.92 -14.19 -10.95
C ILE A 199 99.30 -14.24 -11.56
N TRP A 200 100.20 -14.95 -10.88
CA TRP A 200 101.58 -15.17 -11.30
C TRP A 200 101.88 -16.66 -11.36
N GLY A 201 102.73 -17.05 -12.29
CA GLY A 201 103.26 -18.41 -12.35
C GLY A 201 104.35 -18.61 -11.29
N ARG A 202 104.59 -19.86 -10.91
CA ARG A 202 105.57 -20.29 -9.89
C ARG A 202 107.00 -19.72 -10.08
N TYR A 203 107.35 -19.24 -11.28
CA TYR A 203 108.65 -18.66 -11.62
C TYR A 203 108.63 -17.14 -11.84
N GLY A 204 107.58 -16.43 -11.43
CA GLY A 204 107.53 -14.96 -11.47
C GLY A 204 107.08 -14.36 -12.81
N THR A 205 106.31 -15.11 -13.62
CA THR A 205 105.68 -14.58 -14.85
C THR A 205 104.25 -14.14 -14.55
N SER A 206 103.86 -12.91 -14.94
CA SER A 206 102.47 -12.45 -14.83
C SER A 206 101.57 -13.25 -15.79
N LEU A 207 100.50 -13.83 -15.25
CA LEU A 207 99.56 -14.68 -15.99
C LEU A 207 98.22 -14.00 -16.27
N GLY A 208 98.06 -12.74 -15.84
CA GLY A 208 96.83 -11.96 -15.98
C GLY A 208 96.09 -11.79 -14.65
N ALA A 209 94.84 -11.34 -14.71
CA ALA A 209 93.97 -11.20 -13.55
C ALA A 209 92.75 -12.13 -13.66
N THR A 210 92.16 -12.45 -12.52
CA THR A 210 90.90 -13.19 -12.43
C THR A 210 89.98 -12.55 -11.38
N ALA A 211 88.67 -12.70 -11.58
CA ALA A 211 87.69 -12.28 -10.60
C ALA A 211 87.62 -13.28 -9.44
N SER A 212 87.28 -12.79 -8.26
CA SER A 212 87.07 -13.62 -7.09
C SER A 212 85.64 -14.13 -7.03
N TYR A 213 85.46 -15.38 -6.61
CA TYR A 213 84.20 -15.86 -6.08
C TYR A 213 84.14 -15.54 -4.58
N PHE A 214 82.99 -15.13 -4.06
CA PHE A 214 82.77 -15.00 -2.62
C PHE A 214 81.33 -15.37 -2.29
N ASP A 215 81.14 -16.32 -1.39
CA ASP A 215 79.82 -16.72 -0.91
C ASP A 215 79.52 -16.01 0.42
N LYS A 216 78.50 -15.15 0.42
CA LYS A 216 78.09 -14.43 1.63
C LYS A 216 77.58 -15.34 2.74
N SER A 217 77.03 -16.51 2.36
CA SER A 217 76.42 -17.46 3.29
C SER A 217 77.44 -18.41 3.90
N ASP A 218 78.54 -18.68 3.19
CA ASP A 218 79.68 -19.42 3.68
C ASP A 218 80.99 -18.76 3.21
N PRO A 219 81.55 -17.80 3.97
CA PRO A 219 82.79 -17.10 3.60
C PRO A 219 84.02 -18.00 3.41
N PHE A 220 83.97 -19.25 3.90
CA PHE A 220 85.06 -20.23 3.77
C PHE A 220 84.85 -21.20 2.60
N ALA A 221 83.75 -21.05 1.84
CA ALA A 221 83.48 -21.87 0.68
C ALA A 221 84.52 -21.65 -0.43
N TRP A 222 84.92 -22.76 -1.06
CA TRP A 222 85.68 -22.71 -2.31
C TRP A 222 84.78 -22.26 -3.47
N ALA A 223 85.39 -21.67 -4.50
CA ALA A 223 84.68 -21.34 -5.72
C ALA A 223 84.11 -22.63 -6.37
N PRO A 224 82.84 -22.62 -6.82
CA PRO A 224 82.31 -23.73 -7.60
C PRO A 224 83.17 -23.97 -8.85
N PRO A 225 83.54 -25.22 -9.18
CA PRO A 225 84.51 -25.52 -10.24
C PRO A 225 84.17 -24.97 -11.62
N ASP A 226 82.88 -24.80 -11.91
CA ASP A 226 82.33 -24.30 -13.17
C ASP A 226 82.41 -22.77 -13.32
N THR A 227 82.61 -22.03 -12.22
CA THR A 227 82.83 -20.58 -12.28
C THR A 227 84.19 -20.22 -12.86
N PHE A 228 85.17 -21.11 -12.73
CA PHE A 228 86.59 -20.86 -13.04
C PHE A 228 87.17 -19.62 -12.35
N LEU A 229 86.61 -19.24 -11.19
CA LEU A 229 87.09 -18.15 -10.35
C LEU A 229 87.91 -18.70 -9.17
N ILE A 230 88.47 -17.79 -8.38
CA ILE A 230 89.21 -18.14 -7.14
C ILE A 230 88.45 -17.56 -5.95
N ALA A 231 88.17 -18.37 -4.93
CA ALA A 231 87.68 -17.86 -3.64
C ALA A 231 88.85 -17.50 -2.72
N PRO A 232 88.67 -16.56 -1.77
CA PRO A 232 89.71 -16.28 -0.76
C PRO A 232 90.15 -17.56 -0.03
N ALA A 233 89.23 -18.47 0.29
CA ALA A 233 89.50 -19.74 0.96
C ALA A 233 90.37 -20.73 0.15
N GLN A 234 90.61 -20.46 -1.14
CA GLN A 234 91.51 -21.23 -1.99
C GLN A 234 92.94 -20.66 -2.02
N ILE A 235 93.16 -19.53 -1.36
CA ILE A 235 94.48 -18.96 -1.10
C ILE A 235 95.00 -19.57 0.20
N LYS A 236 96.07 -20.34 0.08
CA LYS A 236 96.62 -21.21 1.12
C LYS A 236 97.33 -20.45 2.24
N ASN A 237 97.94 -19.30 1.94
CA ASN A 237 98.71 -18.51 2.91
C ASN A 237 98.93 -17.06 2.48
N GLY A 238 99.53 -16.26 3.36
CA GLY A 238 99.82 -14.84 3.15
C GLY A 238 100.86 -14.54 2.09
N ASP A 239 101.52 -15.55 1.49
CA ASP A 239 102.40 -15.36 0.33
C ASP A 239 101.65 -15.49 -1.01
N GLY A 240 100.35 -15.80 -0.95
CA GLY A 240 99.46 -15.87 -2.10
C GLY A 240 99.47 -17.21 -2.82
N HIS A 241 100.09 -18.25 -2.25
CA HIS A 241 100.05 -19.60 -2.83
C HIS A 241 98.62 -20.12 -2.87
N LEU A 242 98.25 -20.80 -3.95
CA LEU A 242 96.95 -21.46 -4.07
C LEU A 242 97.00 -22.89 -3.53
N HIS A 243 95.85 -23.41 -3.09
CA HIS A 243 95.71 -24.85 -2.86
C HIS A 243 95.79 -25.62 -4.20
N ASP A 244 96.42 -26.79 -4.21
CA ASP A 244 96.50 -27.65 -5.40
C ASP A 244 95.13 -28.27 -5.73
N GLY A 245 94.90 -28.60 -7.01
CA GLY A 245 93.79 -29.46 -7.41
C GLY A 245 92.52 -28.76 -7.93
N PHE A 246 92.60 -27.48 -8.30
CA PHE A 246 91.52 -26.79 -9.01
C PHE A 246 92.02 -26.01 -10.22
N THR A 247 91.10 -25.62 -11.08
CA THR A 247 91.40 -24.81 -12.27
C THR A 247 90.60 -23.53 -12.26
N PHE A 248 91.19 -22.45 -12.75
CA PHE A 248 90.57 -21.14 -12.85
C PHE A 248 91.00 -20.48 -14.17
N LYS A 249 90.38 -19.36 -14.55
CA LYS A 249 90.70 -18.65 -15.78
C LYS A 249 91.34 -17.29 -15.51
N THR A 250 92.34 -16.96 -16.31
CA THR A 250 92.87 -15.59 -16.46
C THR A 250 92.56 -15.13 -17.87
N GLY A 251 91.61 -14.21 -18.02
CA GLY A 251 90.95 -13.97 -19.33
C GLY A 251 90.29 -15.26 -19.84
N ASP A 252 90.56 -15.64 -21.09
CA ASP A 252 90.02 -16.87 -21.67
C ASP A 252 90.89 -18.13 -21.44
N ILE A 253 92.03 -17.98 -20.76
CA ILE A 253 93.02 -19.05 -20.59
C ILE A 253 92.78 -19.81 -19.29
N LEU A 254 92.56 -21.12 -19.39
CA LEU A 254 92.44 -22.03 -18.24
C LEU A 254 93.83 -22.31 -17.62
N ARG A 255 93.93 -22.18 -16.30
CA ARG A 255 95.15 -22.34 -15.50
C ARG A 255 94.94 -23.43 -14.44
N LYS A 256 96.02 -24.09 -14.04
CA LYS A 256 96.05 -25.05 -12.93
C LYS A 256 96.55 -24.36 -11.67
N SER A 257 95.89 -24.59 -10.54
CA SER A 257 96.22 -23.91 -9.28
C SER A 257 97.60 -24.26 -8.75
N GLU A 258 98.09 -25.49 -8.95
CA GLU A 258 99.40 -25.92 -8.48
C GLU A 258 100.58 -25.12 -9.08
N ASP A 259 100.41 -24.51 -10.25
CA ASP A 259 101.45 -23.74 -10.95
C ASP A 259 101.37 -22.23 -10.70
N CYS A 260 100.41 -21.77 -9.90
CA CYS A 260 100.03 -20.36 -9.79
C CYS A 260 99.99 -19.83 -8.35
N SER A 261 100.14 -18.52 -8.20
CA SER A 261 99.93 -17.76 -6.96
C SER A 261 99.22 -16.43 -7.24
N VAL A 262 98.51 -15.90 -6.24
CA VAL A 262 98.08 -14.50 -6.21
C VAL A 262 99.29 -13.65 -5.85
N GLY A 263 99.74 -12.80 -6.77
CA GLY A 263 101.00 -12.08 -6.62
C GLY A 263 102.24 -12.98 -6.66
N TYR A 264 103.41 -12.36 -6.67
CA TYR A 264 104.70 -13.04 -6.53
C TYR A 264 105.53 -12.29 -5.47
N GLY A 265 105.40 -12.71 -4.22
CA GLY A 265 106.02 -12.05 -3.07
C GLY A 265 105.40 -10.69 -2.70
N THR A 266 104.25 -10.33 -3.28
CA THR A 266 103.58 -9.04 -3.06
C THR A 266 102.29 -9.13 -2.26
N PHE A 267 101.67 -10.32 -2.21
CA PHE A 267 100.32 -10.52 -1.66
C PHE A 267 100.23 -10.24 -0.15
N ARG A 268 101.30 -10.54 0.60
CA ARG A 268 101.38 -10.29 2.04
C ARG A 268 101.17 -8.82 2.39
N ASP A 269 101.60 -7.91 1.51
CA ASP A 269 101.41 -6.47 1.61
C ASP A 269 100.19 -5.97 0.82
N GLY A 270 99.28 -6.85 0.41
CA GLY A 270 98.08 -6.57 -0.40
C GLY A 270 98.34 -6.35 -1.90
N GLY A 271 99.61 -6.28 -2.30
CA GLY A 271 99.98 -6.13 -3.70
C GLY A 271 99.57 -7.36 -4.51
N ALA A 272 98.78 -7.13 -5.57
CA ALA A 272 98.11 -8.13 -6.42
C ALA A 272 96.65 -8.43 -6.09
N VAL A 273 96.00 -7.60 -5.25
CA VAL A 273 94.54 -7.65 -5.07
C VAL A 273 93.88 -6.40 -5.64
N GLY A 274 92.76 -6.57 -6.33
CA GLY A 274 91.90 -5.49 -6.80
C GLY A 274 90.47 -5.63 -6.28
N ILE A 275 89.67 -4.62 -6.55
CA ILE A 275 88.23 -4.57 -6.27
C ILE A 275 87.52 -3.97 -7.48
N ILE A 276 86.37 -4.52 -7.84
CA ILE A 276 85.52 -4.01 -8.92
C ILE A 276 84.07 -3.91 -8.46
N PHE A 277 83.42 -2.78 -8.74
CA PHE A 277 81.98 -2.54 -8.53
C PHE A 277 81.28 -2.34 -9.87
N ARG A 278 80.09 -2.90 -10.05
CA ARG A 278 79.33 -2.88 -11.31
C ARG A 278 78.11 -1.97 -11.22
N TYR A 279 77.84 -1.20 -12.27
CA TYR A 279 76.75 -0.23 -12.36
C TYR A 279 75.94 -0.38 -13.67
N PRO A 280 75.36 -1.56 -13.98
CA PRO A 280 74.53 -1.73 -15.16
C PRO A 280 73.25 -0.88 -15.08
N LEU A 281 72.98 -0.08 -16.11
CA LEU A 281 71.89 0.90 -16.14
C LEU A 281 70.88 0.60 -17.24
N LYS A 282 69.64 1.02 -17.02
CA LYS A 282 68.54 1.03 -18.00
C LYS A 282 67.94 2.43 -18.10
N PHE A 283 67.64 2.84 -19.33
CA PHE A 283 67.01 4.12 -19.62
C PHE A 283 65.76 3.94 -20.48
N THR A 284 64.64 4.54 -20.07
CA THR A 284 63.38 4.56 -20.83
C THR A 284 62.96 6.02 -21.10
N PHE A 285 62.69 6.35 -22.36
CA PHE A 285 62.40 7.71 -22.83
C PHE A 285 60.90 7.89 -23.10
N TYR A 286 60.33 9.01 -22.66
CA TYR A 286 58.93 9.39 -22.84
C TYR A 286 58.80 10.79 -23.44
N SER A 287 57.79 11.01 -24.31
CA SER A 287 57.41 12.34 -24.79
C SER A 287 56.49 13.06 -23.79
N GLU A 288 55.97 14.24 -24.12
CA GLU A 288 54.92 14.94 -23.34
C GLU A 288 53.52 14.86 -23.99
N ASP A 289 53.35 14.16 -25.11
CA ASP A 289 52.08 14.08 -25.85
C ASP A 289 51.14 12.98 -25.29
N TYR A 290 49.87 13.34 -25.06
CA TYR A 290 48.78 12.45 -24.61
C TYR A 290 47.70 12.30 -25.71
N PRO A 291 47.07 11.13 -25.89
CA PRO A 291 45.83 11.02 -26.69
C PRO A 291 44.68 11.74 -25.97
N ILE A 292 43.84 12.49 -26.71
CA ILE A 292 42.76 13.35 -26.20
C ILE A 292 41.38 12.74 -26.55
N ASP A 293 40.49 12.57 -25.56
CA ASP A 293 39.10 12.07 -25.74
C ASP A 293 38.07 12.77 -24.83
N LEU A 294 36.94 13.16 -25.41
CA LEU A 294 35.72 13.63 -24.77
C LEU A 294 34.61 12.60 -25.00
N SER A 295 33.69 12.49 -24.05
CA SER A 295 32.53 11.63 -24.21
C SER A 295 31.29 12.21 -23.54
N ALA A 296 30.15 12.17 -24.23
CA ALA A 296 28.86 12.57 -23.68
C ALA A 296 28.04 11.34 -23.25
N GLN A 297 27.33 11.45 -22.14
CA GLN A 297 26.41 10.42 -21.65
C GLN A 297 25.16 10.99 -21.01
N PHE A 298 23.99 10.40 -21.29
CA PHE A 298 22.78 10.67 -20.51
C PHE A 298 22.89 10.02 -19.13
N GLU A 299 22.76 10.82 -18.08
CA GLU A 299 22.61 10.32 -16.70
C GLU A 299 21.13 10.07 -16.39
N THR A 300 20.24 10.95 -16.86
CA THR A 300 18.80 10.82 -16.73
C THR A 300 18.13 11.07 -18.07
N LEU A 301 17.45 10.04 -18.58
CA LEU A 301 16.63 10.09 -19.79
C LEU A 301 15.39 9.21 -19.56
N PRO A 302 14.18 9.78 -19.40
CA PRO A 302 12.96 9.00 -19.24
C PRO A 302 12.56 8.33 -20.57
N SER A 303 11.94 7.15 -20.49
CA SER A 303 11.30 6.45 -21.61
C SER A 303 9.95 7.05 -21.97
N SER A 304 9.20 7.52 -20.97
CA SER A 304 7.92 8.19 -21.13
C SER A 304 7.65 9.17 -19.99
N VAL A 305 6.92 10.23 -20.28
CA VAL A 305 6.47 11.24 -19.29
C VAL A 305 5.03 11.63 -19.60
N ALA A 306 4.23 11.92 -18.57
CA ALA A 306 2.86 12.36 -18.78
C ALA A 306 2.81 13.77 -19.39
N GLU A 307 1.81 14.02 -20.23
CA GLU A 307 1.60 15.35 -20.82
C GLU A 307 1.45 16.42 -19.73
N GLY A 308 2.15 17.54 -19.87
CA GLY A 308 2.12 18.64 -18.90
C GLY A 308 3.06 18.48 -17.69
N ASP A 309 3.66 17.30 -17.50
CA ASP A 309 4.62 17.08 -16.41
C ASP A 309 6.02 17.63 -16.76
N PRO A 310 6.80 18.05 -15.74
CA PRO A 310 8.17 18.49 -15.94
C PRO A 310 9.08 17.33 -16.36
N VAL A 311 9.88 17.57 -17.40
CA VAL A 311 10.94 16.68 -17.88
C VAL A 311 12.28 17.34 -17.59
N GLN A 312 13.18 16.60 -16.94
CA GLN A 312 14.58 16.98 -16.78
C GLN A 312 15.48 15.94 -17.43
N VAL A 313 16.32 16.39 -18.36
CA VAL A 313 17.34 15.58 -19.01
C VAL A 313 18.71 16.02 -18.51
N CYS A 314 19.53 15.07 -18.08
CA CYS A 314 20.90 15.33 -17.62
C CYS A 314 21.90 14.65 -18.55
N VAL A 315 22.87 15.42 -19.03
CA VAL A 315 24.03 14.93 -19.79
C VAL A 315 25.31 15.25 -19.04
N THR A 316 26.14 14.24 -18.82
CA THR A 316 27.52 14.42 -18.35
C THR A 316 28.46 14.28 -19.54
N VAL A 317 29.36 15.25 -19.68
CA VAL A 317 30.54 15.17 -20.54
C VAL A 317 31.73 14.83 -19.67
N LYS A 318 32.50 13.80 -20.04
CA LYS A 318 33.75 13.43 -19.38
C LYS A 318 34.93 13.70 -20.31
N SER A 319 36.02 14.16 -19.72
CA SER A 319 37.32 14.31 -20.36
C SER A 319 38.31 13.33 -19.74
N ASP A 320 39.23 12.79 -20.52
CA ASP A 320 40.35 11.99 -20.02
C ASP A 320 41.62 12.81 -19.75
N LEU A 321 41.53 14.13 -19.88
CA LEU A 321 42.68 15.04 -19.84
C LEU A 321 43.04 15.52 -18.43
N GLU A 322 44.34 15.55 -18.13
CA GLU A 322 44.89 16.24 -16.94
C GLU A 322 45.20 17.72 -17.22
N ILE A 323 44.50 18.33 -18.18
CA ILE A 323 44.61 19.76 -18.54
C ILE A 323 43.23 20.44 -18.55
N ASP A 324 43.23 21.75 -18.35
CA ASP A 324 42.02 22.56 -18.46
C ASP A 324 41.65 22.71 -19.94
N LEU A 325 40.43 22.32 -20.30
CA LEU A 325 39.87 22.56 -21.62
C LEU A 325 39.06 23.84 -21.61
N GLU A 326 39.37 24.73 -22.55
CA GLU A 326 38.66 25.99 -22.73
C GLU A 326 37.87 26.00 -24.04
N ASN A 327 36.69 26.61 -24.01
CA ASN A 327 35.87 26.91 -25.17
C ASN A 327 35.42 25.68 -26.01
N VAL A 328 35.19 24.54 -25.37
CA VAL A 328 34.72 23.32 -26.04
C VAL A 328 33.28 23.50 -26.54
N PRO A 329 32.98 23.39 -27.84
CA PRO A 329 31.64 23.68 -28.36
C PRO A 329 30.63 22.58 -28.02
N PHE A 330 29.40 22.95 -27.65
CA PHE A 330 28.31 22.01 -27.37
C PHE A 330 26.99 22.44 -28.01
N LYS A 331 26.07 21.48 -28.21
CA LYS A 331 24.75 21.73 -28.81
C LYS A 331 23.68 20.74 -28.33
N TRP A 332 22.49 21.27 -28.02
CA TRP A 332 21.24 20.54 -27.77
C TRP A 332 20.30 20.61 -28.98
N GLU A 333 19.68 19.48 -29.32
CA GLU A 333 18.59 19.37 -30.29
C GLU A 333 17.42 18.60 -29.64
N ILE A 334 16.41 19.33 -29.17
CA ILE A 334 15.21 18.77 -28.54
C ILE A 334 14.02 19.08 -29.44
N THR A 335 13.45 18.05 -30.04
CA THR A 335 12.40 18.15 -31.06
C THR A 335 11.22 17.24 -30.74
N ARG A 336 10.03 17.60 -31.21
CA ARG A 336 8.86 16.72 -31.26
C ARG A 336 9.06 15.67 -32.34
N SER A 337 8.25 14.61 -32.31
CA SER A 337 8.24 13.54 -33.33
C SER A 337 8.06 14.04 -34.77
N ASN A 338 7.41 15.19 -34.97
CA ASN A 338 7.26 15.85 -36.27
C ASN A 338 8.48 16.71 -36.69
N GLY A 339 9.57 16.71 -35.91
CA GLY A 339 10.81 17.45 -36.15
C GLY A 339 10.79 18.92 -35.68
N THR A 340 9.69 19.41 -35.12
CA THR A 340 9.62 20.81 -34.62
C THR A 340 10.30 20.97 -33.26
N PRO A 341 10.98 22.09 -32.98
CA PRO A 341 11.61 22.33 -31.67
C PRO A 341 10.60 22.38 -30.52
N VAL A 342 10.98 21.83 -29.35
CA VAL A 342 10.23 22.03 -28.10
C VAL A 342 10.46 23.47 -27.61
N TYR A 343 9.39 24.17 -27.26
CA TYR A 343 9.45 25.56 -26.78
C TYR A 343 9.60 25.62 -25.27
N GLY A 344 10.26 26.68 -24.77
CA GLY A 344 10.37 26.94 -23.33
C GLY A 344 11.36 26.06 -22.58
N VAL A 345 12.28 25.38 -23.29
CA VAL A 345 13.36 24.62 -22.67
C VAL A 345 14.29 25.56 -21.90
N LYS A 346 14.53 25.26 -20.62
CA LYS A 346 15.50 25.93 -19.77
C LYS A 346 16.76 25.09 -19.70
N TYR A 347 17.90 25.71 -19.95
CA TYR A 347 19.21 25.06 -19.91
C TYR A 347 19.97 25.49 -18.66
N SER A 348 20.59 24.55 -17.96
CA SER A 348 21.39 24.83 -16.76
C SER A 348 22.57 23.85 -16.61
N GLY A 349 23.38 24.04 -15.57
CA GLY A 349 24.66 23.33 -15.39
C GLY A 349 25.84 24.13 -15.94
N ASN A 350 26.81 23.47 -16.55
CA ASN A 350 27.98 24.07 -17.17
C ASN A 350 27.67 24.79 -18.50
N GLY A 351 26.50 24.52 -19.11
CA GLY A 351 25.98 25.24 -20.26
C GLY A 351 24.57 25.76 -20.00
N THR A 352 24.35 27.07 -20.16
CA THR A 352 23.05 27.74 -19.86
C THR A 352 22.26 28.13 -21.11
N SER A 353 22.62 27.59 -22.26
CA SER A 353 22.01 27.86 -23.56
C SER A 353 21.82 26.58 -24.37
N LYS A 354 21.02 26.66 -25.44
CA LYS A 354 20.83 25.54 -26.38
C LYS A 354 22.13 25.10 -27.04
N GLU A 355 23.01 26.04 -27.35
CA GLU A 355 24.34 25.81 -27.94
C GLU A 355 25.30 26.88 -27.43
N GLY A 356 26.60 26.60 -27.44
CA GLY A 356 27.63 27.49 -26.94
C GLY A 356 28.96 26.79 -26.75
N THR A 357 29.79 27.32 -25.87
CA THR A 357 31.06 26.71 -25.47
C THR A 357 31.10 26.47 -23.96
N VAL A 358 31.87 25.48 -23.52
CA VAL A 358 32.06 25.11 -22.12
C VAL A 358 33.54 24.99 -21.79
N ASN A 359 33.90 25.27 -20.54
CA ASN A 359 35.22 24.95 -20.01
C ASN A 359 35.13 23.69 -19.15
N ILE A 360 36.06 22.74 -19.33
CA ILE A 360 36.13 21.49 -18.57
C ILE A 360 37.43 21.51 -17.75
N PRO A 361 37.36 21.74 -16.43
CA PRO A 361 38.55 21.81 -15.58
C PRO A 361 39.27 20.47 -15.46
N LYS A 362 40.61 20.50 -15.38
CA LYS A 362 41.44 19.32 -15.12
C LYS A 362 41.12 18.62 -13.79
N GLU A 363 40.63 19.39 -12.82
CA GLU A 363 40.35 18.91 -11.46
C GLU A 363 39.11 18.03 -11.43
N THR A 364 38.11 18.37 -12.25
CA THR A 364 36.83 17.65 -12.29
C THR A 364 36.74 16.68 -13.45
N GLN A 365 37.46 16.95 -14.55
CA GLN A 365 37.43 16.18 -15.80
C GLN A 365 36.01 15.93 -16.32
N GLN A 366 35.07 16.80 -15.96
CA GLN A 366 33.66 16.64 -16.28
C GLN A 366 32.94 17.98 -16.39
N ALA A 367 31.91 18.02 -17.23
CA ALA A 367 30.92 19.08 -17.33
C ALA A 367 29.51 18.46 -17.38
N VAL A 368 28.55 19.06 -16.68
CA VAL A 368 27.18 18.56 -16.58
C VAL A 368 26.23 19.57 -17.21
N PHE A 369 25.28 19.08 -17.99
CA PHE A 369 24.30 19.88 -18.72
C PHE A 369 22.89 19.39 -18.39
N TYR A 370 21.99 20.33 -18.16
CA TYR A 370 20.57 20.06 -17.92
C TYR A 370 19.70 20.73 -18.97
N ALA A 371 18.64 20.03 -19.38
CA ALA A 371 17.55 20.60 -20.15
C ALA A 371 16.22 20.29 -19.47
N ASP A 372 15.54 21.33 -19.00
CA ASP A 372 14.25 21.27 -18.33
C ASP A 372 13.13 21.83 -19.22
N PHE A 373 12.05 21.08 -19.39
CA PHE A 373 10.88 21.54 -20.17
C PHE A 373 9.60 20.83 -19.70
N ILE A 374 8.46 21.28 -20.19
CA ILE A 374 7.17 20.62 -19.94
C ILE A 374 6.90 19.64 -21.07
N MET A 375 6.53 18.40 -20.73
CA MET A 375 6.23 17.37 -21.72
C MET A 375 5.06 17.84 -22.62
N PRO A 376 5.28 17.99 -23.95
CA PRO A 376 4.22 18.39 -24.87
C PRO A 376 3.25 17.23 -25.15
N ASP A 377 2.16 17.51 -25.87
CA ASP A 377 1.17 16.55 -26.37
C ASP A 377 1.70 15.58 -27.46
N SER A 378 3.01 15.39 -27.55
CA SER A 378 3.68 14.60 -28.58
C SER A 378 4.98 13.99 -28.07
N ASP A 379 5.34 12.83 -28.59
CA ASP A 379 6.67 12.23 -28.37
C ASP A 379 7.81 13.19 -28.71
N ILE A 380 8.94 13.06 -28.02
CA ILE A 380 10.11 13.93 -28.19
C ILE A 380 11.38 13.12 -28.51
N LYS A 381 12.28 13.72 -29.28
CA LYS A 381 13.64 13.24 -29.54
C LYS A 381 14.65 14.24 -29.00
N ILE A 382 15.69 13.73 -28.37
CA ILE A 382 16.72 14.52 -27.70
C ILE A 382 18.07 14.08 -28.25
N LYS A 383 18.85 15.03 -28.76
CA LYS A 383 20.24 14.84 -29.14
C LYS A 383 21.11 15.89 -28.47
N PHE A 384 22.28 15.45 -28.00
CA PHE A 384 23.32 16.31 -27.44
C PHE A 384 24.65 16.02 -28.13
N SER A 385 25.42 17.07 -28.41
CA SER A 385 26.75 16.94 -28.99
C SER A 385 27.75 17.86 -28.27
N ILE A 386 28.98 17.37 -28.06
CA ILE A 386 30.15 18.07 -27.53
C ILE A 386 31.30 17.90 -28.53
N ASN A 387 32.05 18.95 -28.85
CA ASN A 387 33.16 18.93 -29.82
C ASN A 387 32.88 18.10 -31.08
N ALA A 388 31.72 18.34 -31.71
CA ALA A 388 31.18 17.47 -32.76
C ALA A 388 32.07 17.40 -34.02
N ASP A 389 32.90 18.42 -34.27
CA ASP A 389 33.84 18.47 -35.38
C ASP A 389 35.24 17.93 -35.02
N GLY A 390 35.48 17.62 -33.75
CA GLY A 390 36.75 17.09 -33.27
C GLY A 390 37.91 18.06 -33.30
N THR A 391 37.65 19.38 -33.34
CA THR A 391 38.71 20.38 -33.56
C THR A 391 39.11 21.16 -32.32
N SER A 392 38.26 21.21 -31.28
CA SER A 392 38.53 21.98 -30.05
C SER A 392 38.08 21.23 -28.79
N PRO A 393 38.93 20.38 -28.19
CA PRO A 393 40.32 20.05 -28.60
C PRO A 393 40.38 19.14 -29.84
N ILE A 394 41.56 18.90 -30.39
CA ILE A 394 41.72 17.94 -31.49
C ILE A 394 41.54 16.52 -30.94
N GLU A 395 40.55 15.78 -31.44
CA GLU A 395 40.23 14.42 -31.02
C GLU A 395 40.35 13.43 -32.19
N GLU A 396 40.83 12.22 -31.90
CA GLU A 396 40.85 11.11 -32.89
C GLU A 396 39.56 10.27 -32.84
N PHE A 397 38.84 10.29 -31.70
CA PHE A 397 37.60 9.53 -31.47
C PHE A 397 36.42 10.49 -31.37
N LEU A 398 35.48 10.43 -32.32
CA LEU A 398 34.34 11.35 -32.39
C LEU A 398 32.97 10.66 -32.19
N GLU A 399 32.94 9.33 -32.09
CA GLU A 399 31.68 8.59 -32.03
C GLU A 399 30.94 8.77 -30.70
N ASN A 400 31.67 9.04 -29.63
CA ASN A 400 31.21 9.31 -28.26
C ASN A 400 30.89 10.81 -28.00
N ASN A 401 31.17 11.68 -28.98
CA ASN A 401 30.93 13.13 -28.89
C ASN A 401 29.47 13.53 -29.14
N SER A 402 28.67 12.65 -29.73
CA SER A 402 27.24 12.91 -29.98
C SER A 402 26.37 11.74 -29.54
N ILE A 403 25.38 12.04 -28.70
CA ILE A 403 24.40 11.08 -28.20
C ILE A 403 22.97 11.47 -28.60
N ASP A 404 22.13 10.48 -28.86
CA ASP A 404 20.69 10.63 -29.10
C ASP A 404 19.93 9.72 -28.13
N SER A 405 18.72 10.15 -27.75
CA SER A 405 17.73 9.35 -27.01
C SER A 405 17.45 7.96 -27.59
N GLY A 406 17.74 7.73 -28.87
CA GLY A 406 17.43 6.50 -29.59
C GLY A 406 15.94 6.47 -29.94
N GLU A 407 15.17 5.75 -29.13
CA GLU A 407 13.71 5.81 -29.19
C GLU A 407 13.21 7.15 -28.63
N SER A 408 12.08 7.63 -29.16
CA SER A 408 11.49 8.88 -28.68
C SER A 408 10.94 8.71 -27.27
N VAL A 409 11.15 9.69 -26.40
CA VAL A 409 10.49 9.73 -25.09
C VAL A 409 8.99 9.91 -25.35
N LYS A 410 8.20 8.94 -24.89
CA LYS A 410 6.77 8.85 -25.20
C LYS A 410 5.94 9.80 -24.33
N VAL A 411 5.01 10.52 -24.95
CA VAL A 411 3.97 11.23 -24.19
C VAL A 411 2.94 10.22 -23.67
N VAL A 412 2.51 10.40 -22.42
CA VAL A 412 1.42 9.63 -21.83
C VAL A 412 0.25 10.56 -21.54
N HIS A 413 -0.91 10.28 -22.13
CA HIS A 413 -2.12 11.08 -21.91
C HIS A 413 -2.89 10.63 -20.68
N ALA A 414 -3.60 11.57 -20.06
CA ALA A 414 -4.42 11.29 -18.90
C ALA A 414 -5.65 10.43 -19.24
N ILE A 415 -6.07 9.56 -18.32
CA ILE A 415 -7.25 8.70 -18.46
C ILE A 415 -8.35 9.16 -17.50
N HIS A 416 -9.57 9.31 -18.02
CA HIS A 416 -10.73 9.68 -17.23
C HIS A 416 -11.86 8.67 -17.39
N TYR A 417 -12.48 8.29 -16.27
CA TYR A 417 -13.62 7.40 -16.25
C TYR A 417 -14.73 7.95 -15.35
N GLU A 418 -15.98 7.79 -15.80
CA GLU A 418 -17.18 8.11 -15.02
C GLU A 418 -18.05 6.87 -14.86
N GLY A 419 -18.47 6.59 -13.63
CA GLY A 419 -19.39 5.49 -13.32
C GLY A 419 -20.34 5.82 -12.19
N LYS A 420 -21.12 4.84 -11.75
CA LYS A 420 -22.10 5.05 -10.68
C LYS A 420 -22.30 3.84 -9.77
N PHE A 421 -22.76 4.12 -8.55
CA PHE A 421 -23.22 3.12 -7.58
C PHE A 421 -24.53 3.54 -6.94
N ASP A 422 -25.41 2.56 -6.74
CA ASP A 422 -26.73 2.77 -6.15
C ASP A 422 -26.83 2.08 -4.78
N LEU A 423 -27.40 2.80 -3.81
CA LEU A 423 -27.94 2.24 -2.57
C LEU A 423 -29.46 2.33 -2.66
N ASP A 424 -30.08 1.16 -2.78
CA ASP A 424 -31.52 1.00 -2.91
C ASP A 424 -32.26 1.38 -1.59
N TYR A 425 -33.58 1.56 -1.65
CA TYR A 425 -34.43 2.10 -0.58
C TYR A 425 -34.29 1.39 0.78
N ASN A 426 -34.03 0.09 0.78
CA ASN A 426 -33.89 -0.74 1.98
C ASN A 426 -32.43 -1.00 2.39
N VAL A 427 -31.45 -0.31 1.80
CA VAL A 427 -30.01 -0.57 1.99
C VAL A 427 -29.39 0.48 2.90
N LEU A 428 -28.81 0.05 4.03
CA LEU A 428 -28.11 0.92 5.00
C LEU A 428 -26.68 1.23 4.57
N SER A 429 -25.98 0.24 4.03
CA SER A 429 -24.64 0.41 3.44
C SER A 429 -24.40 -0.60 2.32
N ARG A 430 -23.43 -0.29 1.46
CA ARG A 430 -23.00 -1.15 0.38
C ARG A 430 -21.48 -1.23 0.37
N ASP A 431 -20.95 -2.42 0.53
CA ASP A 431 -19.54 -2.69 0.25
C ASP A 431 -19.37 -2.71 -1.28
N ILE A 432 -18.37 -2.00 -1.77
CA ILE A 432 -18.04 -1.91 -3.19
C ILE A 432 -16.63 -2.45 -3.40
N SER A 433 -16.47 -3.24 -4.46
CA SER A 433 -15.19 -3.71 -4.97
C SER A 433 -15.24 -3.53 -6.48
N PHE A 434 -14.40 -2.65 -7.03
CA PHE A 434 -14.43 -2.32 -8.45
C PHE A 434 -13.04 -2.05 -9.00
N PRO A 435 -12.77 -2.37 -10.27
CA PRO A 435 -11.51 -2.01 -10.89
C PRO A 435 -11.45 -0.51 -11.16
N LEU A 436 -10.33 0.11 -10.79
CA LEU A 436 -10.03 1.51 -11.12
C LEU A 436 -10.12 1.69 -12.64
N ILE A 437 -10.69 2.82 -13.08
CA ILE A 437 -10.94 3.15 -14.50
C ILE A 437 -11.60 2.01 -15.27
N ASN A 438 -12.52 1.29 -14.61
CA ASN A 438 -13.27 0.17 -15.18
C ASN A 438 -12.39 -0.98 -15.73
N GLY A 439 -11.16 -1.11 -15.23
CA GLY A 439 -10.24 -2.19 -15.60
C GLY A 439 -9.42 -1.92 -16.86
N ASP A 440 -9.45 -0.68 -17.36
CA ASP A 440 -8.54 -0.21 -18.40
C ASP A 440 -7.08 -0.33 -17.95
N GLU A 441 -6.19 -0.47 -18.92
CA GLU A 441 -4.77 -0.73 -18.65
C GLU A 441 -4.02 0.54 -18.25
N ILE A 442 -3.53 0.57 -17.02
CA ILE A 442 -2.58 1.58 -16.56
C ILE A 442 -1.19 1.06 -16.90
N ARG A 443 -0.69 1.43 -18.08
CA ARG A 443 0.54 0.91 -18.68
C ARG A 443 1.70 1.89 -18.57
N ALA A 444 2.85 1.39 -18.12
CA ALA A 444 4.15 2.06 -18.27
C ALA A 444 5.10 1.14 -19.04
N GLU A 445 5.90 1.72 -19.93
CA GLU A 445 6.83 0.99 -20.79
C GLU A 445 8.23 1.59 -20.71
N LEU A 446 9.17 0.78 -20.22
CA LEU A 446 10.58 1.13 -20.11
C LEU A 446 11.29 0.72 -21.40
N ASN A 447 11.82 1.71 -22.12
CA ASN A 447 12.65 1.51 -23.29
C ASN A 447 14.11 1.50 -22.86
N LEU A 448 14.85 0.45 -23.21
CA LEU A 448 16.26 0.34 -22.89
C LEU A 448 17.04 1.33 -23.76
N PRO A 449 17.67 2.38 -23.20
CA PRO A 449 18.35 3.38 -24.02
C PRO A 449 19.58 2.78 -24.71
N ARG A 450 20.33 1.93 -23.98
CA ARG A 450 21.49 1.17 -24.47
C ARG A 450 21.89 0.06 -23.50
N GLY A 451 22.67 -0.90 -23.98
CA GLY A 451 23.27 -1.94 -23.13
C GLY A 451 22.30 -3.05 -22.73
N GLN A 452 22.19 -3.35 -21.44
CA GLN A 452 21.32 -4.39 -20.89
C GLN A 452 20.75 -3.97 -19.52
N TRP A 453 19.55 -4.43 -19.18
CA TRP A 453 18.93 -4.17 -17.89
C TRP A 453 19.70 -4.78 -16.70
N VAL A 454 19.67 -4.09 -15.56
CA VAL A 454 20.21 -4.57 -14.28
C VAL A 454 19.11 -4.55 -13.23
N GLY A 455 18.81 -5.72 -12.67
CA GLY A 455 17.78 -5.87 -11.66
C GLY A 455 16.36 -5.64 -12.20
N ASN A 456 15.43 -5.40 -11.27
CA ASN A 456 14.01 -5.22 -11.54
C ASN A 456 13.66 -3.74 -11.72
N ALA A 457 12.63 -3.46 -12.50
CA ALA A 457 11.91 -2.19 -12.45
C ALA A 457 11.22 -2.06 -11.08
N THR A 458 11.39 -0.90 -10.45
CA THR A 458 10.80 -0.55 -9.16
C THR A 458 10.03 0.75 -9.26
N GLY A 459 8.93 0.87 -8.53
CA GLY A 459 8.09 2.07 -8.52
C GLY A 459 6.67 1.74 -8.08
N GLY A 460 5.69 2.51 -8.53
CA GLY A 460 4.30 2.20 -8.26
C GLY A 460 3.32 3.26 -8.73
N LEU A 461 2.04 2.92 -8.58
CA LEU A 461 0.93 3.84 -8.79
C LEU A 461 0.44 4.38 -7.45
N ASN A 462 0.38 5.70 -7.34
CA ASN A 462 -0.27 6.39 -6.24
C ASN A 462 -1.75 6.61 -6.60
N ILE A 463 -2.64 6.34 -5.63
CA ILE A 463 -4.08 6.57 -5.78
C ILE A 463 -4.51 7.46 -4.63
N ASP A 464 -4.86 8.70 -4.94
CA ASP A 464 -5.37 9.67 -3.98
C ASP A 464 -6.91 9.58 -3.88
N ASN A 465 -7.38 9.44 -2.65
CA ASN A 465 -8.80 9.36 -2.28
C ASN A 465 -9.29 10.59 -1.49
N SER A 466 -8.51 11.67 -1.42
CA SER A 466 -8.83 12.89 -0.69
C SER A 466 -10.18 13.52 -1.13
N LEU A 467 -10.53 13.37 -2.41
CA LEU A 467 -11.80 13.83 -3.01
C LEU A 467 -12.89 12.74 -3.05
N ALA A 468 -12.67 11.60 -2.39
CA ALA A 468 -13.59 10.48 -2.30
C ALA A 468 -14.03 10.23 -0.84
N THR A 469 -14.43 11.29 -0.13
CA THR A 469 -14.80 11.23 1.30
C THR A 469 -15.97 10.29 1.63
N LEU A 470 -16.74 9.87 0.63
CA LEU A 470 -17.84 8.88 0.77
C LEU A 470 -17.33 7.44 0.86
N TYR A 471 -16.07 7.17 0.49
CA TYR A 471 -15.46 5.86 0.55
C TYR A 471 -14.96 5.58 1.97
N ASN A 472 -15.86 5.04 2.80
CA ASN A 472 -15.50 4.57 4.12
C ASN A 472 -14.63 3.30 3.99
N ASN A 473 -13.70 3.08 4.92
CA ASN A 473 -12.82 1.89 4.93
C ASN A 473 -12.10 1.68 3.59
N PHE A 474 -11.67 2.78 2.95
CA PHE A 474 -11.01 2.75 1.64
C PHE A 474 -9.74 1.91 1.68
N SER A 475 -9.56 1.05 0.69
CA SER A 475 -8.33 0.29 0.46
C SER A 475 -8.18 -0.06 -1.02
N THR A 476 -6.96 -0.35 -1.44
CA THR A 476 -6.64 -0.72 -2.82
C THR A 476 -5.82 -2.00 -2.84
N SER A 477 -5.90 -2.76 -3.93
CA SER A 477 -4.92 -3.81 -4.21
C SER A 477 -3.50 -3.22 -4.34
N SER A 478 -2.47 -4.06 -4.27
CA SER A 478 -1.08 -3.61 -4.39
C SER A 478 -0.85 -2.84 -5.70
N THR A 479 -0.27 -1.65 -5.58
CA THR A 479 0.14 -0.79 -6.69
C THR A 479 1.66 -0.68 -6.81
N SER A 480 2.42 -1.36 -5.93
CA SER A 480 3.88 -1.38 -5.96
C SER A 480 4.40 -2.28 -7.07
N VAL A 481 5.44 -1.83 -7.76
CA VAL A 481 6.09 -2.55 -8.84
C VAL A 481 7.46 -3.04 -8.38
N ASN A 482 7.71 -4.33 -8.61
CA ASN A 482 9.03 -4.96 -8.48
C ASN A 482 9.09 -6.15 -9.46
N THR A 483 9.46 -5.89 -10.72
CA THR A 483 9.41 -6.90 -11.78
C THR A 483 10.55 -6.75 -12.79
N ASN A 484 10.94 -7.83 -13.46
CA ASN A 484 11.97 -7.81 -14.50
C ASN A 484 11.42 -7.46 -15.90
N ARG A 485 10.13 -7.10 -16.00
CA ARG A 485 9.45 -6.75 -17.26
C ARG A 485 9.71 -5.30 -17.67
N GLU A 486 9.66 -5.06 -18.98
CA GLU A 486 9.75 -3.73 -19.60
C GLU A 486 8.38 -3.06 -19.71
N VAL A 487 7.34 -3.85 -19.97
CA VAL A 487 5.93 -3.42 -19.96
C VAL A 487 5.29 -3.80 -18.63
N ILE A 488 4.91 -2.79 -17.87
CA ILE A 488 4.22 -2.93 -16.58
C ILE A 488 2.77 -2.49 -16.77
N ILE A 489 1.83 -3.36 -16.44
CA ILE A 489 0.40 -3.10 -16.51
C ILE A 489 -0.17 -3.27 -15.10
N LEU A 490 -0.82 -2.23 -14.59
CA LEU A 490 -1.53 -2.24 -13.32
C LEU A 490 -3.05 -2.15 -13.56
N LYS A 491 -3.82 -2.95 -12.82
CA LYS A 491 -5.29 -2.92 -12.77
C LYS A 491 -5.76 -2.92 -11.32
N PRO A 492 -5.58 -1.81 -10.59
CA PRO A 492 -5.89 -1.78 -9.17
C PRO A 492 -7.37 -2.03 -8.90
N ILE A 493 -7.69 -2.81 -7.87
CA ILE A 493 -9.05 -2.97 -7.36
C ILE A 493 -9.23 -2.04 -6.17
N ILE A 494 -10.27 -1.22 -6.24
CA ILE A 494 -10.70 -0.32 -5.17
C ILE A 494 -11.73 -1.03 -4.31
N ASN A 495 -11.56 -0.99 -2.99
CA ASN A 495 -12.53 -1.49 -2.04
C ASN A 495 -12.93 -0.36 -1.08
N ALA A 496 -14.22 -0.20 -0.83
CA ALA A 496 -14.75 0.76 0.13
C ALA A 496 -16.16 0.36 0.58
N THR A 497 -16.70 1.06 1.58
CA THR A 497 -18.09 0.96 2.00
C THR A 497 -18.78 2.31 1.80
N LEU A 498 -19.90 2.30 1.09
CA LEU A 498 -20.80 3.44 0.96
C LEU A 498 -21.87 3.37 2.06
N LYS A 499 -22.18 4.48 2.73
CA LYS A 499 -23.20 4.50 3.78
C LYS A 499 -24.32 5.48 3.45
N ARG A 500 -25.56 5.04 3.67
CA ARG A 500 -26.76 5.88 3.56
C ARG A 500 -26.66 7.13 4.46
N SER A 501 -26.07 6.99 5.65
CA SER A 501 -25.88 8.07 6.61
C SER A 501 -25.06 9.24 6.09
N ASP A 502 -24.17 9.02 5.12
CA ASP A 502 -23.32 10.07 4.55
C ASP A 502 -24.11 11.07 3.68
N PHE A 503 -25.38 10.73 3.41
CA PHE A 503 -26.37 11.55 2.71
C PHE A 503 -27.40 12.18 3.66
N GLY A 504 -27.24 12.01 4.98
CA GLY A 504 -28.11 12.60 6.00
C GLY A 504 -29.29 11.71 6.43
N ASP A 505 -29.67 10.72 5.62
CA ASP A 505 -30.68 9.72 5.97
C ASP A 505 -30.04 8.65 6.86
N ASN A 506 -30.42 8.57 8.13
CA ASN A 506 -29.96 7.52 9.05
C ASN A 506 -31.13 6.96 9.90
N PRO A 507 -31.92 6.05 9.30
CA PRO A 507 -33.07 5.43 9.94
C PRO A 507 -32.75 4.72 11.26
N LEU A 508 -31.54 4.17 11.44
CA LEU A 508 -31.11 3.54 12.70
C LEU A 508 -31.10 4.51 13.89
N THR A 509 -30.91 5.80 13.62
CA THR A 509 -30.87 6.87 14.62
C THR A 509 -32.09 7.80 14.55
N LYS A 510 -33.16 7.37 13.87
CA LYS A 510 -34.40 8.15 13.65
C LYS A 510 -34.18 9.48 12.91
N LYS A 511 -33.17 9.54 12.04
CA LYS A 511 -32.96 10.66 11.11
C LYS A 511 -33.46 10.22 9.74
N TYR A 512 -34.49 10.89 9.24
CA TYR A 512 -35.16 10.52 7.99
C TYR A 512 -35.08 11.68 7.00
N ILE A 513 -34.70 11.40 5.76
CA ILE A 513 -34.82 12.34 4.64
C ILE A 513 -36.04 11.95 3.82
N ASN A 514 -37.01 12.85 3.72
CA ASN A 514 -38.21 12.69 2.93
C ASN A 514 -38.15 13.64 1.73
N LEU A 515 -38.03 13.06 0.54
CA LEU A 515 -38.03 13.79 -0.71
C LEU A 515 -39.46 13.99 -1.21
N ASP A 516 -39.73 15.13 -1.86
CA ASP A 516 -41.03 15.39 -2.51
C ASP A 516 -41.34 14.35 -3.59
N ASN A 517 -40.31 13.93 -4.32
CA ASN A 517 -40.37 12.83 -5.27
C ASN A 517 -39.45 11.68 -4.82
N PRO A 518 -39.98 10.57 -4.27
CA PRO A 518 -39.16 9.47 -3.78
C PRO A 518 -38.46 8.67 -4.90
N TYR A 519 -38.83 8.86 -6.17
CA TYR A 519 -38.17 8.22 -7.31
C TYR A 519 -36.81 8.86 -7.65
N GLU A 520 -36.53 10.06 -7.14
CA GLU A 520 -35.24 10.73 -7.33
C GLU A 520 -34.28 10.37 -6.19
N PRO A 521 -33.02 9.99 -6.49
CA PRO A 521 -32.04 9.70 -5.45
C PRO A 521 -31.39 10.97 -4.91
N LEU A 522 -30.86 10.87 -3.69
CA LEU A 522 -29.82 11.79 -3.22
C LEU A 522 -28.51 11.45 -3.92
N THR A 523 -27.85 12.44 -4.52
CA THR A 523 -26.65 12.25 -5.33
C THR A 523 -25.46 13.03 -4.78
N LYS A 524 -24.29 12.37 -4.74
CA LYS A 524 -22.98 12.99 -4.49
C LYS A 524 -21.92 12.27 -5.33
N THR A 525 -20.78 12.90 -5.57
CA THR A 525 -19.67 12.29 -6.31
C THR A 525 -18.52 11.91 -5.39
N ALA A 526 -17.82 10.83 -5.74
CA ALA A 526 -16.54 10.44 -5.16
C ALA A 526 -15.51 10.39 -6.28
N LYS A 527 -14.42 11.14 -6.15
CA LYS A 527 -13.35 11.21 -7.16
C LYS A 527 -12.06 10.63 -6.62
N LEU A 528 -11.50 9.66 -7.32
CA LEU A 528 -10.12 9.20 -7.15
C LEU A 528 -9.25 9.85 -8.23
N THR A 529 -8.03 10.22 -7.86
CA THR A 529 -6.98 10.61 -8.81
C THR A 529 -5.80 9.67 -8.67
N PHE A 530 -5.08 9.42 -9.76
CA PHE A 530 -3.92 8.54 -9.75
C PHE A 530 -2.81 9.05 -10.64
N ASP A 531 -1.59 8.74 -10.25
CA ASP A 531 -0.35 9.04 -10.97
C ASP A 531 0.74 8.06 -10.52
N GLY A 532 1.89 8.07 -11.19
CA GLY A 532 3.03 7.29 -10.75
C GLY A 532 4.00 6.96 -11.87
N SER A 533 5.09 6.30 -11.51
CA SER A 533 6.13 5.91 -12.44
C SER A 533 6.87 4.68 -11.98
N VAL A 534 7.64 4.11 -12.90
CA VAL A 534 8.60 3.04 -12.63
C VAL A 534 9.98 3.48 -13.08
N THR A 535 11.01 3.01 -12.39
CA THR A 535 12.41 3.25 -12.72
C THR A 535 13.15 1.92 -12.78
N ARG A 536 14.11 1.78 -13.70
CA ARG A 536 14.96 0.60 -13.80
C ARG A 536 16.39 0.98 -14.17
N ASN A 537 17.33 0.30 -13.54
CA ASN A 537 18.75 0.47 -13.83
C ASN A 537 19.14 -0.35 -15.05
N TYR A 538 20.06 0.17 -15.86
CA TYR A 538 20.68 -0.54 -16.96
C TYR A 538 22.19 -0.36 -16.92
N ARG A 539 22.91 -1.35 -17.41
CA ARG A 539 24.35 -1.34 -17.57
C ARG A 539 24.68 -1.30 -19.04
N TYR A 540 25.54 -0.38 -19.40
CA TYR A 540 26.05 -0.25 -20.75
C TYR A 540 27.57 -0.26 -20.71
N SER A 541 28.15 -0.59 -21.86
CA SER A 541 29.58 -0.55 -22.05
C SER A 541 29.90 0.44 -23.16
N TYR A 542 30.96 1.21 -22.96
CA TYR A 542 31.51 2.08 -23.99
C TYR A 542 33.02 1.88 -24.08
N GLU A 543 33.53 2.17 -25.27
CA GLU A 543 34.94 2.14 -25.55
C GLU A 543 35.56 3.45 -25.06
N LYS A 544 36.55 3.33 -24.16
CA LYS A 544 37.35 4.46 -23.70
C LYS A 544 38.78 4.26 -24.20
N PRO A 545 39.36 5.23 -24.93
CA PRO A 545 40.79 5.25 -25.20
C PRO A 545 41.56 5.28 -23.88
N THR A 546 42.56 4.42 -23.73
CA THR A 546 43.45 4.40 -22.57
C THR A 546 44.84 3.96 -23.01
N ILE A 547 45.80 4.05 -22.10
CA ILE A 547 47.16 3.57 -22.33
C ILE A 547 47.35 2.27 -21.53
N ASP A 548 47.97 1.26 -22.14
CA ASP A 548 48.31 0.00 -21.47
C ASP A 548 49.53 0.17 -20.52
N GLU A 549 49.87 -0.88 -19.77
CA GLU A 549 51.03 -0.87 -18.85
C GLU A 549 52.39 -0.63 -19.54
N PHE A 550 52.42 -0.72 -20.87
CA PHE A 550 53.59 -0.56 -21.74
C PHE A 550 53.64 0.80 -22.46
N GLY A 551 52.61 1.64 -22.32
CA GLY A 551 52.55 2.95 -22.96
C GLY A 551 51.90 2.96 -24.35
N ASN A 552 51.24 1.86 -24.77
CA ASN A 552 50.54 1.81 -26.05
C ASN A 552 49.08 2.29 -25.90
N PRO A 553 48.55 3.07 -26.86
CA PRO A 553 47.12 3.37 -26.91
C PRO A 553 46.34 2.08 -27.17
N ILE A 554 45.44 1.76 -26.25
CA ILE A 554 44.50 0.65 -26.34
C ILE A 554 43.08 1.17 -26.11
N VAL A 555 42.09 0.48 -26.64
CA VAL A 555 40.68 0.76 -26.32
C VAL A 555 40.26 -0.18 -25.19
N LYS A 556 39.83 0.38 -24.05
CA LYS A 556 39.30 -0.39 -22.94
C LYS A 556 37.79 -0.24 -22.89
N THR A 557 37.09 -1.37 -22.84
CA THR A 557 35.66 -1.39 -22.57
C THR A 557 35.41 -1.06 -21.10
N ILE A 558 34.77 0.07 -20.82
CA ILE A 558 34.31 0.45 -19.48
C ILE A 558 32.83 0.15 -19.38
N SER A 559 32.39 -0.34 -18.22
CA SER A 559 30.99 -0.62 -17.94
C SER A 559 30.47 0.28 -16.84
N GLU A 560 29.41 1.04 -17.13
CA GLU A 560 28.73 1.94 -16.19
C GLU A 560 27.27 1.54 -16.01
N THR A 561 26.67 1.98 -14.90
CA THR A 561 25.26 1.76 -14.60
C THR A 561 24.55 3.11 -14.57
N ALA A 562 23.42 3.21 -15.27
CA ALA A 562 22.53 4.36 -15.26
C ALA A 562 21.08 3.90 -15.03
N SER A 563 20.13 4.82 -15.02
CA SER A 563 18.71 4.52 -14.81
C SER A 563 17.82 5.27 -15.80
N THR A 564 16.70 4.66 -16.16
CA THR A 564 15.61 5.30 -16.91
C THR A 564 14.28 5.05 -16.23
N SER A 565 13.31 5.91 -16.49
CA SER A 565 11.98 5.86 -15.90
C SER A 565 10.88 5.91 -16.95
N ALA A 566 9.72 5.36 -16.63
CA ALA A 566 8.51 5.45 -17.45
C ALA A 566 7.34 5.84 -16.57
N SER A 567 6.57 6.85 -16.97
CA SER A 567 5.35 7.24 -16.28
C SER A 567 4.19 6.31 -16.62
N PHE A 568 3.37 6.01 -15.61
CA PHE A 568 2.01 5.55 -15.84
C PHE A 568 1.15 6.72 -16.30
N PRO A 569 0.04 6.47 -17.04
CA PRO A 569 -0.93 7.52 -17.29
C PRO A 569 -1.48 8.03 -15.96
N SER A 570 -1.48 9.35 -15.79
CA SER A 570 -2.23 9.99 -14.71
C SER A 570 -3.71 10.00 -15.05
N GLY A 571 -4.59 10.29 -14.09
CA GLY A 571 -6.01 10.28 -14.40
C GLY A 571 -6.95 10.41 -13.22
N SER A 572 -8.23 10.21 -13.51
CA SER A 572 -9.27 10.19 -12.49
C SER A 572 -10.39 9.19 -12.75
N ASP A 573 -10.86 8.57 -11.68
CA ASP A 573 -12.07 7.75 -11.67
C ASP A 573 -13.13 8.45 -10.80
N VAL A 574 -14.21 8.91 -11.43
CA VAL A 574 -15.31 9.62 -10.78
C VAL A 574 -16.52 8.69 -10.70
N ARG A 575 -17.05 8.50 -9.49
CA ARG A 575 -18.26 7.72 -9.27
C ARG A 575 -19.37 8.60 -8.72
N GLU A 576 -20.49 8.62 -9.42
CA GLU A 576 -21.76 9.15 -8.91
C GLU A 576 -22.36 8.12 -7.93
N ILE A 577 -22.56 8.53 -6.69
CA ILE A 577 -23.16 7.70 -5.66
C ILE A 577 -24.59 8.18 -5.43
N ARG A 578 -25.55 7.28 -5.64
CA ARG A 578 -26.99 7.55 -5.59
C ARG A 578 -27.63 6.78 -4.44
N VAL A 579 -28.35 7.46 -3.56
CA VAL A 579 -29.07 6.86 -2.44
C VAL A 579 -30.56 7.11 -2.58
N PHE A 580 -31.33 6.04 -2.75
CA PHE A 580 -32.79 6.11 -2.84
C PHE A 580 -33.41 6.11 -1.44
N THR A 581 -34.30 7.05 -1.13
CA THR A 581 -34.89 7.23 0.21
C THR A 581 -36.40 7.19 0.17
N TYR A 582 -37.00 6.34 1.01
CA TYR A 582 -38.44 6.32 1.26
C TYR A 582 -38.68 5.86 2.69
N ASN A 583 -39.24 6.73 3.54
CA ASN A 583 -39.39 6.48 4.98
C ASN A 583 -40.84 6.27 5.42
N GLY A 584 -41.69 5.85 4.48
CA GLY A 584 -43.11 5.63 4.67
C GLY A 584 -43.93 6.89 4.51
N ARG A 585 -45.26 6.72 4.44
CA ARG A 585 -46.22 7.82 4.35
C ARG A 585 -46.79 8.17 5.72
N GLU A 586 -46.96 9.46 5.97
CA GLU A 586 -47.59 9.95 7.19
C GLU A 586 -49.08 9.57 7.23
N THR A 587 -49.79 9.80 6.13
CA THR A 587 -51.23 9.53 6.01
C THR A 587 -51.49 8.28 5.17
N MET A 588 -52.18 7.30 5.76
CA MET A 588 -52.60 6.08 5.05
C MET A 588 -53.84 6.34 4.19
N PRO A 589 -53.95 5.72 3.00
CA PRO A 589 -55.14 5.83 2.18
C PRO A 589 -56.35 5.17 2.87
N PRO A 590 -57.58 5.60 2.55
CA PRO A 590 -58.79 5.02 3.12
C PRO A 590 -58.96 3.56 2.70
N VAL A 591 -59.48 2.73 3.62
CA VAL A 591 -59.74 1.31 3.41
C VAL A 591 -61.23 1.04 3.67
N SER A 592 -61.93 0.51 2.67
CA SER A 592 -63.38 0.30 2.72
C SER A 592 -63.82 -0.67 3.84
N SER A 593 -63.02 -1.70 4.15
CA SER A 593 -63.28 -2.61 5.28
C SER A 593 -63.25 -1.92 6.64
N ARG A 594 -62.71 -0.71 6.72
CA ARG A 594 -62.62 0.11 7.93
C ARG A 594 -63.67 1.21 8.02
N ASN A 595 -64.65 1.21 7.10
CA ASN A 595 -65.81 2.10 7.16
C ASN A 595 -66.79 1.62 8.23
N PHE A 596 -66.43 1.84 9.49
CA PHE A 596 -67.20 1.41 10.65
C PHE A 596 -68.40 2.32 10.92
N LYS A 597 -69.47 1.74 11.45
CA LYS A 597 -70.71 2.44 11.80
C LYS A 597 -70.92 2.48 13.31
N THR A 598 -71.62 3.51 13.76
CA THR A 598 -72.10 3.64 15.14
C THR A 598 -73.61 3.78 15.13
N THR A 599 -74.34 2.68 15.36
CA THR A 599 -75.81 2.64 15.23
C THR A 599 -76.45 1.48 15.99
N VAL A 600 -77.75 1.56 16.26
CA VAL A 600 -78.58 0.45 16.75
C VAL A 600 -79.58 0.04 15.68
N GLU A 601 -79.59 -1.24 15.32
CA GLU A 601 -80.53 -1.84 14.39
C GLU A 601 -81.50 -2.75 15.16
N SER A 602 -82.81 -2.50 15.00
CA SER A 602 -83.87 -3.19 15.76
C SER A 602 -84.68 -4.10 14.84
N SER A 603 -84.89 -5.35 15.26
CA SER A 603 -85.72 -6.32 14.52
C SER A 603 -86.41 -7.28 15.48
N GLY A 604 -87.74 -7.20 15.59
CA GLY A 604 -88.53 -8.04 16.49
C GLY A 604 -88.02 -7.96 17.95
N LEU A 605 -87.69 -9.11 18.54
CA LEU A 605 -87.12 -9.23 19.90
C LEU A 605 -85.59 -9.03 19.95
N LYS A 606 -84.96 -8.73 18.82
CA LYS A 606 -83.50 -8.58 18.67
C LYS A 606 -83.09 -7.12 18.49
N ARG A 607 -81.97 -6.73 19.10
CA ARG A 607 -81.27 -5.45 18.91
C ARG A 607 -79.81 -5.73 18.59
N ASN A 608 -79.32 -5.18 17.48
CA ASN A 608 -77.90 -5.20 17.12
C ASN A 608 -77.31 -3.81 17.34
N LEU A 609 -76.24 -3.71 18.11
CA LEU A 609 -75.52 -2.47 18.34
C LEU A 609 -74.17 -2.54 17.65
N PHE A 610 -73.75 -1.41 17.07
CA PHE A 610 -72.47 -1.24 16.40
C PHE A 610 -71.81 0.03 16.92
N TRP A 611 -70.53 -0.05 17.29
CA TRP A 611 -69.71 1.12 17.63
C TRP A 611 -68.24 0.85 17.27
N VAL A 612 -67.43 1.90 17.19
CA VAL A 612 -66.00 1.79 16.88
C VAL A 612 -65.23 1.55 18.18
N SER A 613 -64.23 0.66 18.15
CA SER A 613 -63.30 0.48 19.26
C SER A 613 -62.52 1.76 19.57
N ASP A 614 -61.90 1.80 20.74
CA ASP A 614 -60.92 2.83 21.06
C ASP A 614 -59.75 2.82 20.05
N PRO A 615 -59.12 3.97 19.78
CA PRO A 615 -57.96 4.05 18.92
C PRO A 615 -56.70 3.61 19.67
N TYR A 616 -56.02 2.58 19.17
CA TYR A 616 -54.76 2.08 19.72
C TYR A 616 -53.59 2.44 18.79
N LYS A 617 -52.59 3.17 19.31
CA LYS A 617 -51.42 3.58 18.53
C LYS A 617 -50.30 2.55 18.64
N PHE A 618 -49.73 2.20 17.49
CA PHE A 618 -48.64 1.25 17.37
C PHE A 618 -47.41 1.91 16.75
N ASP A 619 -46.28 1.76 17.41
CA ASP A 619 -44.98 1.93 16.75
C ASP A 619 -44.79 0.80 15.74
N VAL A 620 -44.16 1.13 14.62
CA VAL A 620 -43.86 0.16 13.56
C VAL A 620 -42.36 0.05 13.34
N ILE A 621 -41.96 -1.07 12.77
CA ILE A 621 -40.60 -1.31 12.28
C ILE A 621 -40.64 -1.61 10.79
N ARG A 622 -39.49 -1.55 10.14
CA ARG A 622 -39.22 -2.05 8.79
C ARG A 622 -37.90 -2.80 8.78
N TRP A 623 -37.68 -3.59 7.73
CA TRP A 623 -36.42 -4.29 7.53
C TRP A 623 -35.52 -3.54 6.55
N MET A 624 -34.27 -3.34 6.95
CA MET A 624 -33.21 -2.83 6.08
C MET A 624 -32.01 -3.78 6.13
N CYS A 625 -31.15 -3.74 5.12
CA CYS A 625 -29.99 -4.63 5.03
C CYS A 625 -28.70 -3.88 4.68
N HIS A 626 -27.59 -4.60 4.77
CA HIS A 626 -26.33 -4.21 4.15
C HIS A 626 -26.15 -5.02 2.86
N ILE A 627 -25.49 -4.45 1.86
CA ILE A 627 -25.15 -5.15 0.61
C ILE A 627 -23.65 -5.41 0.58
N ASP A 628 -23.23 -6.64 0.32
CA ASP A 628 -21.81 -6.98 0.16
C ASP A 628 -21.29 -6.62 -1.25
N ALA A 629 -19.98 -6.74 -1.46
CA ALA A 629 -19.36 -6.43 -2.76
C ALA A 629 -19.85 -7.34 -3.91
N ALA A 630 -20.40 -8.53 -3.60
CA ALA A 630 -21.01 -9.45 -4.56
C ALA A 630 -22.51 -9.15 -4.80
N ASN A 631 -23.01 -8.03 -4.27
CA ASN A 631 -24.38 -7.56 -4.39
C ASN A 631 -25.42 -8.43 -3.66
N ASN A 632 -25.00 -9.19 -2.63
CA ASN A 632 -25.90 -9.96 -1.79
C ASN A 632 -26.33 -9.16 -0.55
N PRO A 633 -27.63 -9.18 -0.19
CA PRO A 633 -28.10 -8.59 1.04
C PRO A 633 -27.70 -9.46 2.24
N TYR A 634 -27.16 -8.83 3.29
CA TYR A 634 -26.79 -9.49 4.54
C TYR A 634 -27.16 -8.62 5.75
N ASN A 635 -27.09 -9.22 6.94
CA ASN A 635 -27.31 -8.57 8.24
C ASN A 635 -28.61 -7.72 8.27
N TRP A 636 -29.72 -8.35 7.92
CA TRP A 636 -31.04 -7.74 7.97
C TRP A 636 -31.32 -7.21 9.38
N THR A 637 -31.66 -5.93 9.46
CA THR A 637 -31.81 -5.18 10.71
C THR A 637 -33.20 -4.57 10.78
N LYS A 638 -33.84 -4.72 11.94
CA LYS A 638 -35.10 -4.04 12.27
C LYS A 638 -34.83 -2.58 12.57
N VAL A 639 -35.51 -1.69 11.88
CA VAL A 639 -35.38 -0.24 12.05
C VAL A 639 -36.75 0.35 12.35
N ASP A 640 -36.81 1.33 13.27
CA ASP A 640 -38.05 2.03 13.59
C ASP A 640 -38.59 2.74 12.33
N GLY A 641 -39.87 2.52 12.02
CA GLY A 641 -40.58 3.32 11.03
C GLY A 641 -40.82 4.74 11.54
N GLN A 642 -41.01 5.69 10.62
CA GLN A 642 -41.13 7.10 10.97
C GLN A 642 -42.47 7.44 11.63
N TYR A 643 -43.56 6.77 11.24
CA TYR A 643 -44.92 7.12 11.63
C TYR A 643 -45.61 6.00 12.41
N GLN A 644 -46.38 6.36 13.43
CA GLN A 644 -47.22 5.41 14.16
C GLN A 644 -48.49 5.07 13.37
N ARG A 645 -49.02 3.85 13.56
CA ARG A 645 -50.29 3.41 12.96
C ARG A 645 -51.38 3.29 14.02
N THR A 646 -52.58 3.74 13.70
CA THR A 646 -53.73 3.70 14.62
C THR A 646 -54.64 2.55 14.27
N PHE A 647 -54.82 1.62 15.19
CA PHE A 647 -55.76 0.53 15.10
C PHE A 647 -57.12 0.92 15.69
N THR A 648 -58.16 0.62 14.95
CA THR A 648 -59.57 0.66 15.34
C THR A 648 -60.30 -0.57 14.76
N GLN A 649 -61.45 -0.95 15.29
CA GLN A 649 -62.26 -2.02 14.70
C GLN A 649 -63.75 -1.83 15.02
N GLN A 650 -64.63 -2.45 14.23
CA GLN A 650 -66.06 -2.52 14.53
C GLN A 650 -66.31 -3.44 15.73
N ASN A 651 -66.73 -2.85 16.84
CA ASN A 651 -67.32 -3.58 17.95
C ASN A 651 -68.81 -3.81 17.69
N THR A 652 -69.36 -4.90 18.24
CA THR A 652 -70.77 -5.26 18.10
C THR A 652 -71.37 -5.77 19.39
N ALA A 653 -72.69 -5.61 19.53
CA ALA A 653 -73.50 -6.32 20.52
C ALA A 653 -74.77 -6.86 19.88
N THR A 654 -75.21 -8.03 20.32
CA THR A 654 -76.50 -8.61 19.99
C THR A 654 -77.26 -8.86 21.29
N VAL A 655 -78.43 -8.24 21.41
CA VAL A 655 -79.37 -8.45 22.51
C VAL A 655 -80.58 -9.15 21.94
N THR A 656 -80.95 -10.31 22.50
CA THR A 656 -82.12 -11.08 22.05
C THR A 656 -82.97 -11.46 23.25
N TRP A 657 -84.22 -11.01 23.23
CA TRP A 657 -85.23 -11.39 24.20
C TRP A 657 -85.98 -12.64 23.76
N SER A 658 -86.37 -13.49 24.71
CA SER A 658 -87.24 -14.63 24.47
C SER A 658 -88.11 -14.94 25.67
N VAL A 659 -89.29 -15.48 25.40
CA VAL A 659 -90.22 -15.98 26.41
C VAL A 659 -89.90 -17.45 26.66
N LYS A 660 -89.44 -17.78 27.86
CA LYS A 660 -89.11 -19.16 28.23
C LYS A 660 -90.36 -19.91 28.68
N ASN A 661 -91.14 -19.29 29.56
CA ASN A 661 -92.47 -19.75 29.95
C ASN A 661 -93.41 -18.54 29.97
N SER A 662 -94.37 -18.48 29.04
CA SER A 662 -95.30 -17.35 28.95
C SER A 662 -96.30 -17.37 30.12
N MET A 663 -96.86 -16.20 30.45
CA MET A 663 -97.92 -16.07 31.44
C MET A 663 -99.06 -17.05 31.11
N ALA A 664 -99.52 -17.02 29.85
CA ALA A 664 -100.57 -17.89 29.34
C ALA A 664 -100.25 -19.39 29.53
N SER A 665 -99.03 -19.82 29.20
CA SER A 665 -98.62 -21.22 29.36
C SER A 665 -98.63 -21.66 30.82
N LEU A 666 -98.21 -20.79 31.74
CA LEU A 666 -98.13 -21.10 33.17
C LEU A 666 -99.52 -21.17 33.83
N TYR A 667 -100.46 -20.33 33.41
CA TYR A 667 -101.86 -20.37 33.88
C TYR A 667 -102.71 -21.45 33.20
N ASN A 668 -102.28 -22.01 32.07
CA ASN A 668 -103.12 -22.88 31.24
C ASN A 668 -103.65 -24.11 32.00
N TYR A 669 -102.84 -24.71 32.87
CA TYR A 669 -103.28 -25.85 33.68
C TYR A 669 -104.48 -25.50 34.57
N ASP A 670 -104.38 -24.40 35.31
CA ASP A 670 -105.44 -23.91 36.20
C ASP A 670 -106.68 -23.51 35.39
N ARG A 671 -106.48 -22.87 34.23
CA ARG A 671 -107.56 -22.44 33.34
C ARG A 671 -108.33 -23.59 32.74
N GLU A 672 -107.65 -24.64 32.27
CA GLU A 672 -108.27 -25.85 31.72
C GLU A 672 -109.05 -26.63 32.78
N ASN A 673 -108.57 -26.66 34.03
CA ASN A 673 -109.33 -27.23 35.15
C ASN A 673 -110.61 -26.43 35.45
N ALA A 674 -110.55 -25.10 35.40
CA ALA A 674 -111.76 -24.27 35.51
C ALA A 674 -112.76 -24.50 34.36
N ARG A 675 -112.28 -24.71 33.13
CA ARG A 675 -113.13 -25.06 31.97
C ARG A 675 -113.87 -26.37 32.18
N LYS A 676 -113.22 -27.35 32.81
CA LYS A 676 -113.77 -28.68 33.11
C LYS A 676 -114.59 -28.72 34.40
N MET A 677 -114.68 -27.61 35.12
CA MET A 677 -115.39 -27.51 36.41
C MET A 677 -114.83 -28.47 37.47
N ASN A 678 -113.52 -28.68 37.49
CA ASN A 678 -112.88 -29.47 38.54
C ASN A 678 -112.83 -28.66 39.84
N TYR A 679 -113.22 -29.28 40.96
CA TYR A 679 -113.26 -28.64 42.28
C TYR A 679 -112.17 -29.24 43.17
N GLY A 680 -111.40 -28.39 43.85
CA GLY A 680 -110.30 -28.82 44.72
C GLY A 680 -109.13 -27.84 44.65
N LYS A 681 -108.39 -27.70 45.76
CA LYS A 681 -107.25 -26.76 45.83
C LYS A 681 -106.06 -27.22 44.97
N GLU A 682 -105.96 -28.52 44.74
CA GLU A 682 -104.93 -29.19 43.95
C GLU A 682 -104.99 -28.84 42.45
N TYR A 683 -106.15 -28.42 41.95
CA TYR A 683 -106.36 -28.08 40.53
C TYR A 683 -106.03 -26.62 40.17
N TYR A 684 -105.82 -25.77 41.19
CA TYR A 684 -105.63 -24.32 41.04
C TYR A 684 -104.35 -23.90 41.77
N LEU A 685 -103.21 -24.26 41.19
CA LEU A 685 -101.89 -24.08 41.80
C LEU A 685 -101.43 -22.62 41.77
N ASN A 686 -101.80 -21.86 40.73
CA ASN A 686 -101.30 -20.50 40.52
C ASN A 686 -102.40 -19.44 40.46
N ALA A 687 -103.59 -19.79 39.95
CA ALA A 687 -104.76 -18.91 39.96
C ALA A 687 -106.06 -19.72 40.03
N VAL A 688 -107.09 -19.15 40.67
CA VAL A 688 -108.45 -19.71 40.65
C VAL A 688 -109.26 -18.94 39.62
N PHE A 689 -109.43 -19.52 38.43
CA PHE A 689 -110.27 -18.93 37.38
C PHE A 689 -111.74 -19.28 37.59
N ALA A 690 -112.65 -18.42 37.12
CA ALA A 690 -114.08 -18.64 37.24
C ALA A 690 -114.52 -19.83 36.36
N SER A 691 -115.29 -20.76 36.93
CA SER A 691 -115.80 -21.96 36.25
C SER A 691 -117.18 -21.76 35.60
N ASP A 692 -117.87 -20.65 35.88
CA ASP A 692 -119.20 -20.33 35.36
C ASP A 692 -119.28 -20.43 33.84
N ARG A 693 -120.29 -21.14 33.32
CA ARG A 693 -120.49 -21.31 31.87
C ARG A 693 -120.57 -19.97 31.13
N THR A 694 -121.14 -18.94 31.76
CA THR A 694 -121.30 -17.59 31.19
C THR A 694 -119.99 -16.82 31.06
N LEU A 695 -118.98 -17.16 31.87
CA LEU A 695 -117.66 -16.52 31.89
C LEU A 695 -116.63 -17.26 31.03
N GLN A 696 -116.93 -18.47 30.55
CA GLN A 696 -116.03 -19.28 29.72
C GLN A 696 -115.66 -18.64 28.38
N LYS A 697 -116.44 -17.64 27.91
CA LYS A 697 -116.13 -16.83 26.71
C LYS A 697 -114.86 -15.99 26.81
N TYR A 698 -114.32 -15.83 28.01
CA TYR A 698 -113.10 -15.09 28.27
C TYR A 698 -111.91 -16.05 28.41
N ASP A 699 -110.73 -15.59 27.98
CA ASP A 699 -109.50 -16.39 28.05
C ASP A 699 -109.05 -16.61 29.49
N TRP A 700 -109.06 -15.56 30.31
CA TRP A 700 -108.60 -15.59 31.70
C TRP A 700 -109.63 -14.95 32.66
N PRO A 701 -110.82 -15.55 32.86
CA PRO A 701 -111.86 -14.99 33.74
C PRO A 701 -111.56 -15.28 35.21
N ILE A 702 -111.64 -14.27 36.08
CA ILE A 702 -111.45 -14.43 37.53
C ILE A 702 -112.47 -13.58 38.31
N ARG A 703 -112.83 -14.00 39.53
CA ARG A 703 -113.63 -13.18 40.44
C ARG A 703 -112.73 -12.31 41.32
N SER A 704 -113.23 -11.17 41.78
CA SER A 704 -112.53 -10.39 42.82
C SER A 704 -112.48 -11.17 44.14
N GLY A 705 -111.38 -11.07 44.89
CA GLY A 705 -111.14 -11.87 46.11
C GLY A 705 -110.47 -13.24 45.87
N TYR A 706 -110.24 -13.63 44.61
CA TYR A 706 -109.73 -14.95 44.26
C TYR A 706 -108.21 -14.98 44.20
N TYR A 707 -107.65 -16.15 44.48
CA TYR A 707 -106.22 -16.40 44.40
C TYR A 707 -105.70 -16.19 42.97
N PHE A 708 -104.69 -15.34 42.80
CA PHE A 708 -104.03 -15.06 41.53
C PHE A 708 -102.59 -14.59 41.79
N ASN A 709 -101.63 -15.47 41.54
CA ASN A 709 -100.22 -15.12 41.62
C ASN A 709 -99.71 -14.64 40.25
N PRO A 710 -99.02 -13.49 40.15
CA PRO A 710 -98.26 -13.10 38.96
C PRO A 710 -97.23 -14.17 38.58
N LEU A 711 -97.15 -14.51 37.29
CA LEU A 711 -96.28 -15.54 36.74
C LEU A 711 -95.64 -15.13 35.41
N GLY A 712 -94.41 -15.57 35.16
CA GLY A 712 -93.74 -15.46 33.87
C GLY A 712 -92.26 -15.80 33.96
N GLU A 713 -91.67 -16.32 32.89
CA GLU A 713 -90.22 -16.54 32.81
C GLU A 713 -89.67 -16.09 31.45
N TYR A 714 -88.73 -15.15 31.48
CA TYR A 714 -88.18 -14.48 30.32
C TYR A 714 -86.66 -14.54 30.34
N THR A 715 -86.04 -14.55 29.16
CA THR A 715 -84.58 -14.52 29.06
C THR A 715 -84.12 -13.44 28.09
N CYS A 716 -83.01 -12.80 28.42
CA CYS A 716 -82.29 -11.87 27.57
C CYS A 716 -80.86 -12.37 27.37
N THR A 717 -80.53 -12.76 26.14
CA THR A 717 -79.16 -13.14 25.78
C THR A 717 -78.44 -11.93 25.20
N VAL A 718 -77.33 -11.57 25.82
CA VAL A 718 -76.47 -10.45 25.43
C VAL A 718 -75.13 -11.02 25.00
N THR A 719 -74.75 -10.84 23.73
CA THR A 719 -73.43 -11.19 23.22
C THR A 719 -72.73 -9.94 22.71
N THR A 720 -71.53 -9.64 23.21
CA THR A 720 -70.69 -8.54 22.71
C THR A 720 -69.40 -9.06 22.12
N VAL A 721 -68.94 -8.46 21.03
CA VAL A 721 -67.61 -8.70 20.43
C VAL A 721 -66.88 -7.36 20.41
N GLN A 722 -65.75 -7.30 21.10
CA GLN A 722 -64.97 -6.07 21.24
C GLN A 722 -63.50 -6.29 20.97
N PHE A 723 -62.84 -5.26 20.45
CA PHE A 723 -61.39 -5.27 20.21
C PHE A 723 -60.70 -4.34 21.21
N LYS A 724 -59.85 -4.90 22.06
CA LYS A 724 -59.14 -4.19 23.15
C LYS A 724 -57.67 -4.60 23.20
N ASP A 725 -56.83 -3.80 23.84
CA ASP A 725 -55.40 -4.10 24.06
C ASP A 725 -55.15 -5.09 25.23
N THR A 726 -56.20 -5.48 25.95
CA THR A 726 -56.15 -6.46 27.03
C THR A 726 -57.23 -7.54 26.85
N PRO A 727 -57.02 -8.77 27.39
CA PRO A 727 -58.02 -9.85 27.33
C PRO A 727 -59.08 -9.76 28.44
N ASN A 728 -59.11 -8.64 29.17
CA ASN A 728 -59.99 -8.46 30.32
C ASN A 728 -61.46 -8.36 29.91
N SER A 729 -62.35 -8.72 30.83
CA SER A 729 -63.78 -8.46 30.67
C SER A 729 -64.04 -6.97 30.49
N THR A 730 -65.07 -6.63 29.71
CA THR A 730 -65.29 -5.24 29.32
C THR A 730 -66.31 -4.53 30.20
N ASP A 731 -66.04 -3.27 30.53
CA ASP A 731 -66.98 -2.42 31.26
C ASP A 731 -68.23 -2.15 30.41
N GLU A 732 -68.06 -2.10 29.09
CA GLU A 732 -69.10 -1.98 28.09
C GLU A 732 -70.13 -3.13 28.19
N HIS A 733 -69.67 -4.39 28.23
CA HIS A 733 -70.57 -5.54 28.38
C HIS A 733 -71.33 -5.49 29.70
N ARG A 734 -70.62 -5.19 30.80
CA ARG A 734 -71.21 -5.09 32.13
C ARG A 734 -72.30 -4.00 32.17
N GLU A 735 -72.02 -2.82 31.64
CA GLU A 735 -72.98 -1.72 31.59
C GLU A 735 -74.23 -2.09 30.78
N LEU A 736 -74.06 -2.69 29.60
CA LEU A 736 -75.18 -3.11 28.76
C LEU A 736 -76.07 -4.13 29.50
N VAL A 737 -75.47 -5.12 30.17
CA VAL A 737 -76.19 -6.11 30.98
C VAL A 737 -76.96 -5.45 32.11
N GLU A 738 -76.34 -4.53 32.86
CA GLU A 738 -77.01 -3.84 33.97
C GLU A 738 -78.17 -2.94 33.49
N LYS A 739 -77.98 -2.22 32.37
CA LYS A 739 -79.06 -1.44 31.77
C LYS A 739 -80.22 -2.32 31.30
N LEU A 740 -79.94 -3.50 30.76
CA LEU A 740 -80.98 -4.45 30.35
C LEU A 740 -81.75 -5.03 31.55
N LYS A 741 -81.07 -5.36 32.65
CA LYS A 741 -81.73 -5.74 33.91
C LYS A 741 -82.68 -4.65 34.39
N ASN A 742 -82.23 -3.41 34.38
CA ASN A 742 -83.01 -2.26 34.83
C ASN A 742 -84.17 -1.91 33.89
N SER A 743 -84.08 -2.29 32.62
CA SER A 743 -85.13 -2.00 31.62
C SER A 743 -86.32 -2.96 31.65
N PHE A 744 -86.21 -4.10 32.34
CA PHE A 744 -87.29 -5.08 32.40
C PHE A 744 -88.36 -4.66 33.40
N HIS A 745 -89.62 -4.66 32.96
CA HIS A 745 -90.78 -4.38 33.79
C HIS A 745 -91.86 -5.46 33.61
N TYR A 746 -92.38 -5.98 34.72
CA TYR A 746 -93.60 -6.79 34.75
C TYR A 746 -94.71 -5.99 35.42
N THR A 747 -95.66 -5.52 34.61
CA THR A 747 -96.70 -4.59 35.04
C THR A 747 -98.06 -5.28 35.06
N SER A 748 -98.89 -4.94 36.05
CA SER A 748 -100.31 -5.31 36.08
C SER A 748 -101.12 -4.19 36.69
N ASN A 749 -102.17 -3.77 35.99
CA ASN A 749 -103.13 -2.80 36.51
C ASN A 749 -104.21 -3.44 37.40
N MET A 750 -104.11 -4.75 37.69
CA MET A 750 -104.96 -5.42 38.68
C MET A 750 -104.64 -4.96 40.10
N LEU A 751 -105.64 -5.02 40.99
CA LEU A 751 -105.46 -4.75 42.42
C LEU A 751 -105.19 -6.07 43.16
N TYR A 752 -103.99 -6.22 43.72
CA TYR A 752 -103.58 -7.39 44.49
C TYR A 752 -103.67 -7.13 45.99
N THR A 753 -103.91 -8.17 46.79
CA THR A 753 -103.90 -8.14 48.27
C THR A 753 -103.29 -9.42 48.83
N SER A 754 -102.62 -9.32 49.98
CA SER A 754 -102.11 -10.48 50.76
C SER A 754 -102.90 -10.73 52.05
N ASP A 755 -103.62 -9.72 52.55
CA ASP A 755 -104.35 -9.76 53.83
C ASP A 755 -105.86 -9.44 53.69
N GLY A 756 -106.32 -9.14 52.48
CA GLY A 756 -107.69 -8.75 52.17
C GLY A 756 -108.04 -7.29 52.51
N LYS A 757 -107.14 -6.53 53.14
CA LYS A 757 -107.37 -5.15 53.60
C LYS A 757 -106.59 -4.15 52.75
N ASN A 758 -105.29 -4.38 52.59
CA ASN A 758 -104.38 -3.52 51.84
C ASN A 758 -104.32 -4.00 50.39
N TYR A 759 -104.25 -3.06 49.43
CA TYR A 759 -104.15 -3.40 48.02
C TYR A 759 -103.17 -2.50 47.26
N GLN A 760 -102.57 -3.02 46.20
CA GLN A 760 -101.72 -2.27 45.28
C GLN A 760 -101.72 -2.88 43.87
N THR A 761 -101.36 -2.08 42.88
CA THR A 761 -101.01 -2.54 41.53
C THR A 761 -99.59 -3.09 41.48
N LEU A 762 -99.21 -3.70 40.36
CA LEU A 762 -97.91 -4.34 40.19
C LEU A 762 -97.07 -3.60 39.14
N ASP A 763 -95.84 -3.28 39.49
CA ASP A 763 -94.77 -2.90 38.56
C ASP A 763 -93.45 -3.45 39.08
N LEU A 764 -93.17 -4.71 38.76
CA LEU A 764 -91.96 -5.39 39.20
C LEU A 764 -90.81 -5.07 38.24
N HIS A 765 -89.71 -4.58 38.79
CA HIS A 765 -88.48 -4.31 38.05
C HIS A 765 -87.27 -4.45 38.97
N ASN A 766 -86.06 -4.34 38.42
CA ASN A 766 -84.86 -4.35 39.24
C ASN A 766 -84.88 -3.17 40.24
N GLY A 767 -84.79 -3.46 41.54
CA GLY A 767 -84.96 -2.49 42.62
C GLY A 767 -86.40 -2.34 43.16
N ASN A 768 -87.39 -2.95 42.51
CA ASN A 768 -88.77 -3.11 43.00
C ASN A 768 -89.26 -4.53 42.71
N ASP A 769 -88.67 -5.51 43.39
CA ASP A 769 -88.86 -6.94 43.17
C ASP A 769 -89.91 -7.57 44.09
N LYS A 770 -90.53 -6.76 44.97
CA LYS A 770 -91.41 -7.21 46.05
C LYS A 770 -92.82 -6.68 45.94
N ILE A 771 -93.77 -7.46 46.45
CA ILE A 771 -95.13 -7.02 46.72
C ILE A 771 -95.53 -7.43 48.14
N PHE A 772 -95.99 -6.49 48.98
CA PHE A 772 -96.26 -6.75 50.41
C PHE A 772 -95.10 -7.45 51.15
N GLY A 773 -93.85 -7.15 50.77
CA GLY A 773 -92.64 -7.78 51.33
C GLY A 773 -92.32 -9.19 50.81
N MET A 774 -93.14 -9.75 49.91
CA MET A 774 -92.90 -11.03 49.24
C MET A 774 -92.01 -10.84 48.02
N ASP A 775 -90.93 -11.61 47.90
CA ASP A 775 -90.07 -11.63 46.70
C ASP A 775 -90.84 -12.21 45.51
N MET A 776 -91.00 -11.42 44.45
CA MET A 776 -91.80 -11.77 43.27
C MET A 776 -91.00 -11.84 41.98
N LEU A 777 -89.87 -11.12 41.88
CA LEU A 777 -89.02 -11.09 40.70
C LEU A 777 -87.61 -11.58 41.07
N ASP A 778 -87.21 -12.71 40.51
CA ASP A 778 -85.85 -13.22 40.60
C ASP A 778 -85.09 -12.93 39.29
N ILE A 779 -83.94 -12.28 39.39
CA ILE A 779 -83.08 -11.93 38.26
C ILE A 779 -81.74 -12.64 38.42
N THR A 780 -81.50 -13.65 37.59
CA THR A 780 -80.25 -14.42 37.61
C THR A 780 -79.46 -14.23 36.32
N THR A 781 -78.14 -14.38 36.38
CA THR A 781 -77.25 -14.24 35.22
C THR A 781 -76.29 -15.40 35.10
N ASN A 782 -76.06 -15.87 33.87
CA ASN A 782 -74.98 -16.79 33.52
C ASN A 782 -74.03 -16.11 32.54
N TYR A 783 -72.75 -15.99 32.90
CA TYR A 783 -71.72 -15.27 32.15
C TYR A 783 -70.67 -16.23 31.57
N SER A 784 -70.26 -15.98 30.34
CA SER A 784 -69.13 -16.65 29.68
C SER A 784 -68.31 -15.66 28.87
N LYS A 785 -67.00 -15.92 28.75
CA LYS A 785 -66.04 -15.11 27.99
C LYS A 785 -65.14 -16.00 27.14
N LYS A 786 -64.81 -15.52 25.94
CA LYS A 786 -63.77 -16.09 25.08
C LYS A 786 -62.92 -14.97 24.49
N GLU A 787 -61.62 -15.05 24.66
CA GLU A 787 -60.65 -14.15 24.05
C GLU A 787 -59.85 -14.82 22.93
N THR A 788 -59.59 -14.08 21.85
CA THR A 788 -58.66 -14.46 20.77
C THR A 788 -57.66 -13.34 20.56
N LYS A 789 -56.37 -13.60 20.73
CA LYS A 789 -55.32 -12.63 20.37
C LYS A 789 -55.22 -12.50 18.85
N LEU A 790 -55.16 -11.27 18.34
CA LEU A 790 -54.84 -11.03 16.93
C LEU A 790 -53.33 -11.18 16.75
N GLU A 791 -52.92 -12.16 15.96
CA GLU A 791 -51.51 -12.42 15.70
C GLU A 791 -50.90 -11.42 14.72
N TYR A 792 -49.67 -11.03 14.99
CA TYR A 792 -48.82 -10.28 14.06
C TYR A 792 -47.41 -10.83 14.13
N TYR A 793 -46.69 -10.66 13.02
CA TYR A 793 -45.33 -11.16 12.91
C TYR A 793 -44.41 -10.02 12.52
N GLN A 794 -43.23 -10.01 13.13
CA GLN A 794 -42.16 -9.06 12.80
C GLN A 794 -41.20 -9.63 11.77
N ASP A 795 -41.20 -10.95 11.57
CA ASP A 795 -40.38 -11.57 10.55
C ASP A 795 -41.00 -11.34 9.17
N SER A 796 -40.16 -10.93 8.23
CA SER A 796 -40.55 -10.77 6.83
C SER A 796 -41.09 -12.06 6.20
N ALA A 797 -40.61 -13.24 6.61
CA ALA A 797 -41.05 -14.53 6.10
C ALA A 797 -42.49 -14.88 6.55
N ASP A 798 -42.90 -14.38 7.71
CA ASP A 798 -44.22 -14.62 8.29
C ASP A 798 -45.15 -13.41 8.16
N ALA A 799 -44.72 -12.37 7.45
CA ALA A 799 -45.46 -11.11 7.30
C ALA A 799 -46.91 -11.32 6.82
N ASP A 800 -47.12 -12.30 5.95
CA ASP A 800 -48.43 -12.63 5.38
C ASP A 800 -49.33 -13.40 6.34
N LYS A 801 -48.79 -13.96 7.42
CA LYS A 801 -49.55 -14.56 8.53
C LYS A 801 -50.09 -13.52 9.50
N THR A 802 -49.62 -12.27 9.43
CA THR A 802 -50.16 -11.17 10.24
C THR A 802 -51.65 -11.01 10.00
N HIS A 803 -52.42 -10.84 11.08
CA HIS A 803 -53.86 -10.74 10.99
C HIS A 803 -54.28 -9.57 10.07
N GLN A 804 -55.30 -9.81 9.25
CA GLN A 804 -55.78 -8.87 8.22
C GLN A 804 -55.96 -7.44 8.78
N TYR A 805 -56.56 -7.30 9.97
CA TYR A 805 -56.81 -5.99 10.58
C TYR A 805 -55.56 -5.16 10.87
N PHE A 806 -54.41 -5.78 11.13
CA PHE A 806 -53.14 -5.05 11.23
C PHE A 806 -52.64 -4.66 9.84
N LYS A 807 -52.75 -5.55 8.84
CA LYS A 807 -52.36 -5.25 7.46
C LYS A 807 -53.13 -4.07 6.86
N GLU A 808 -54.38 -3.87 7.27
CA GLU A 808 -55.19 -2.72 6.84
C GLU A 808 -54.69 -1.36 7.36
N ILE A 809 -53.85 -1.34 8.41
CA ILE A 809 -53.28 -0.09 8.97
C ILE A 809 -51.78 0.06 8.70
N LEU A 810 -51.09 -1.01 8.33
CA LEU A 810 -49.66 -1.02 8.05
C LEU A 810 -49.37 -0.72 6.58
N GLU A 811 -48.30 0.01 6.29
CA GLU A 811 -47.86 0.28 4.93
C GLU A 811 -47.13 -0.91 4.29
N GLY A 812 -47.26 -1.05 2.97
CA GLY A 812 -46.66 -2.14 2.20
C GLY A 812 -47.54 -3.38 2.07
N TYR A 813 -48.84 -3.25 2.37
CA TYR A 813 -49.84 -4.32 2.28
C TYR A 813 -50.94 -3.96 1.28
N ARG A 814 -51.53 -4.99 0.66
CA ARG A 814 -52.66 -4.83 -0.26
C ARG A 814 -53.91 -4.39 0.50
N GLU A 815 -54.09 -4.91 1.71
CA GLU A 815 -55.23 -4.63 2.59
C GLU A 815 -55.29 -3.15 3.03
N SER A 816 -54.16 -2.46 3.06
CA SER A 816 -54.09 -1.02 3.30
C SER A 816 -54.02 -0.19 2.03
N ASN A 817 -54.21 -0.77 0.84
CA ASN A 817 -54.05 -0.09 -0.46
C ASN A 817 -52.66 0.57 -0.65
N THR A 818 -51.59 -0.04 -0.11
CA THR A 818 -50.22 0.48 -0.18
C THR A 818 -49.18 -0.55 -0.62
N GLU A 819 -49.61 -1.57 -1.37
CA GLU A 819 -48.71 -2.60 -1.91
C GLU A 819 -47.60 -2.00 -2.80
N ASP A 820 -47.89 -0.89 -3.47
CA ASP A 820 -46.94 -0.08 -4.25
C ASP A 820 -45.70 0.32 -3.44
N SER A 821 -45.85 0.57 -2.14
CA SER A 821 -44.74 0.96 -1.26
C SER A 821 -43.74 -0.18 -1.10
N ARG A 822 -44.25 -1.43 -1.07
CA ARG A 822 -43.43 -2.64 -1.01
C ARG A 822 -42.78 -2.94 -2.35
N THR A 823 -43.50 -2.78 -3.46
CA THR A 823 -42.98 -3.13 -4.80
C THR A 823 -42.02 -2.10 -5.36
N ASN A 824 -42.31 -0.80 -5.17
CA ASN A 824 -41.56 0.30 -5.78
C ASN A 824 -40.41 0.77 -4.89
N PHE A 825 -40.62 0.74 -3.56
CA PHE A 825 -39.67 1.29 -2.59
C PHE A 825 -39.13 0.27 -1.59
N LYS A 826 -39.44 -1.03 -1.78
CA LYS A 826 -39.04 -2.11 -0.87
C LYS A 826 -39.41 -1.82 0.60
N TYR A 827 -40.47 -1.04 0.82
CA TYR A 827 -40.89 -0.57 2.13
C TYR A 827 -42.12 -1.33 2.60
N ARG A 828 -41.99 -1.97 3.76
CA ARG A 828 -43.09 -2.69 4.42
C ARG A 828 -42.96 -2.53 5.92
N GLU A 829 -44.07 -2.24 6.57
CA GLU A 829 -44.13 -2.02 8.01
C GLU A 829 -44.56 -3.27 8.76
N TYR A 830 -44.18 -3.35 10.03
CA TYR A 830 -44.54 -4.43 10.94
C TYR A 830 -44.81 -3.83 12.32
N ILE A 831 -45.73 -4.42 13.09
CA ILE A 831 -45.99 -3.96 14.45
C ILE A 831 -44.76 -4.20 15.33
N LYS A 832 -44.24 -3.13 15.96
CA LYS A 832 -43.07 -3.21 16.84
C LYS A 832 -43.37 -3.90 18.16
N GLN A 833 -44.54 -3.64 18.74
CA GLN A 833 -45.00 -4.25 19.99
C GLN A 833 -46.45 -3.83 20.27
N GLY A 834 -47.08 -4.48 21.25
CA GLY A 834 -48.47 -4.26 21.65
C GLY A 834 -49.36 -5.39 21.14
N ASN A 835 -50.52 -5.61 21.76
CA ASN A 835 -51.43 -6.69 21.41
C ASN A 835 -52.83 -6.14 21.22
N ILE A 836 -53.62 -6.80 20.37
CA ILE A 836 -55.08 -6.60 20.31
C ILE A 836 -55.73 -7.96 20.52
N TYR A 837 -56.78 -7.99 21.33
CA TYR A 837 -57.60 -9.15 21.61
C TYR A 837 -59.02 -8.90 21.09
N LYS A 838 -59.58 -9.90 20.42
CA LYS A 838 -61.02 -10.03 20.20
C LYS A 838 -61.62 -10.67 21.45
N VAL A 839 -62.37 -9.89 22.22
CA VAL A 839 -63.04 -10.31 23.45
C VAL A 839 -64.52 -10.53 23.16
N GLU A 840 -64.97 -11.78 23.27
CA GLU A 840 -66.35 -12.20 23.08
C GLU A 840 -66.96 -12.52 24.45
N GLU A 841 -68.00 -11.80 24.85
CA GLU A 841 -68.66 -11.98 26.13
C GLU A 841 -70.13 -12.29 25.91
N THR A 842 -70.67 -13.28 26.62
CA THR A 842 -72.08 -13.65 26.57
C THR A 842 -72.65 -13.73 27.98
N THR A 843 -73.72 -12.97 28.23
CA THR A 843 -74.54 -13.06 29.45
C THR A 843 -75.96 -13.46 29.09
N ILE A 844 -76.48 -14.49 29.73
CA ILE A 844 -77.92 -14.83 29.71
C ILE A 844 -78.51 -14.33 31.01
N ILE A 845 -79.41 -13.36 30.91
CA ILE A 845 -80.21 -12.85 32.03
C ILE A 845 -81.53 -13.60 32.05
N THR A 846 -81.93 -14.17 33.18
CA THR A 846 -83.24 -14.80 33.36
C THR A 846 -84.06 -14.00 34.36
N PHE A 847 -85.25 -13.59 33.95
CA PHE A 847 -86.24 -12.91 34.77
C PHE A 847 -87.36 -13.88 35.08
N ARG A 848 -87.52 -14.24 36.35
CA ARG A 848 -88.59 -15.12 36.79
C ARG A 848 -89.54 -14.36 37.70
N VAL A 849 -90.77 -14.21 37.26
CA VAL A 849 -91.87 -13.65 38.05
C VAL A 849 -92.65 -14.80 38.65
N ALA A 850 -92.57 -14.95 39.97
CA ALA A 850 -93.36 -15.89 40.75
C ALA A 850 -93.15 -15.59 42.26
N PRO A 851 -94.17 -15.79 43.10
CA PRO A 851 -93.96 -15.74 44.55
C PRO A 851 -93.11 -16.92 45.05
N GLN A 852 -92.45 -16.74 46.19
CA GLN A 852 -91.77 -17.85 46.87
C GLN A 852 -92.77 -18.93 47.32
N LYS A 853 -92.25 -20.15 47.52
CA LYS A 853 -93.06 -21.34 47.83
C LYS A 853 -93.99 -21.07 49.04
N ASN A 854 -95.29 -21.34 48.85
CA ASN A 854 -96.38 -21.17 49.82
C ASN A 854 -96.89 -19.73 50.05
N GLN A 855 -96.37 -18.72 49.34
CA GLN A 855 -96.93 -17.36 49.38
C GLN A 855 -98.06 -17.20 48.36
N LYS A 856 -99.14 -16.51 48.76
CA LYS A 856 -100.34 -16.36 47.95
C LYS A 856 -100.78 -14.90 47.86
N LEU A 857 -101.10 -14.49 46.64
CA LEU A 857 -101.74 -13.23 46.33
C LEU A 857 -103.17 -13.46 45.89
N TYR A 858 -104.02 -12.50 46.20
CA TYR A 858 -105.43 -12.52 45.84
C TYR A 858 -105.75 -11.24 45.09
N THR A 859 -106.74 -11.31 44.21
CA THR A 859 -107.37 -10.10 43.67
C THR A 859 -108.12 -9.39 44.80
N TYR A 860 -108.08 -8.06 44.86
CA TYR A 860 -108.75 -7.31 45.92
C TYR A 860 -110.27 -7.45 45.82
N ILE A 861 -110.96 -7.63 46.95
CA ILE A 861 -112.39 -8.02 46.97
C ILE A 861 -113.34 -6.98 46.34
N ASN A 862 -112.97 -5.69 46.36
CA ASN A 862 -113.78 -4.61 45.77
C ASN A 862 -113.25 -4.17 44.40
N MET A 863 -112.46 -5.01 43.73
CA MET A 863 -111.96 -4.74 42.38
C MET A 863 -113.14 -4.72 41.38
N LYS A 864 -113.22 -3.66 40.57
CA LYS A 864 -114.32 -3.48 39.62
C LYS A 864 -114.28 -4.53 38.52
N ASP A 865 -115.45 -4.92 38.04
CA ASP A 865 -115.58 -5.70 36.82
C ASP A 865 -114.92 -4.98 35.64
N GLY A 866 -114.08 -5.68 34.89
CA GLY A 866 -113.32 -5.06 33.81
C GLY A 866 -112.23 -5.95 33.23
N GLU A 867 -111.58 -5.42 32.20
CA GLU A 867 -110.40 -6.03 31.59
C GLU A 867 -109.15 -5.41 32.20
N TYR A 868 -108.23 -6.26 32.63
CA TYR A 868 -106.99 -5.86 33.26
C TYR A 868 -105.82 -6.49 32.51
N LEU A 869 -104.83 -5.66 32.17
CA LEU A 869 -103.68 -6.08 31.39
C LEU A 869 -102.53 -6.42 32.32
N ILE A 870 -101.98 -7.62 32.13
CA ILE A 870 -100.68 -8.00 32.65
C ILE A 870 -99.71 -8.01 31.48
N ASN A 871 -98.60 -7.28 31.61
CA ASN A 871 -97.65 -7.05 30.53
C ASN A 871 -96.21 -7.09 31.03
N ALA A 872 -95.41 -7.93 30.40
CA ALA A 872 -93.96 -7.87 30.48
C ALA A 872 -93.46 -6.96 29.35
N ARG A 873 -92.75 -5.89 29.69
CA ARG A 873 -92.22 -4.90 28.74
C ARG A 873 -90.78 -4.53 29.05
N ILE A 874 -90.10 -3.99 28.05
CA ILE A 874 -88.74 -3.48 28.16
C ILE A 874 -88.76 -1.99 27.87
N ASP A 875 -88.28 -1.17 28.80
CA ASP A 875 -88.17 0.27 28.61
C ASP A 875 -86.94 0.62 27.75
N SER A 876 -87.01 1.74 27.02
CA SER A 876 -85.86 2.21 26.24
C SER A 876 -84.79 2.82 27.15
N PHE A 877 -83.52 2.67 26.78
CA PHE A 877 -82.42 3.28 27.53
C PHE A 877 -81.30 3.73 26.61
N THR A 878 -80.50 4.67 27.08
CA THR A 878 -79.33 5.19 26.37
C THR A 878 -78.04 4.77 27.05
N LEU A 879 -77.05 4.38 26.24
CA LEU A 879 -75.69 4.03 26.65
C LEU A 879 -74.79 5.25 26.48
N ASN A 880 -74.58 5.97 27.58
CA ASN A 880 -73.89 7.28 27.57
C ASN A 880 -72.38 7.18 27.81
N ASN A 881 -71.86 5.99 28.11
CA ASN A 881 -70.50 5.83 28.58
C ASN A 881 -69.47 5.59 27.44
N TYR A 882 -68.19 5.75 27.81
CA TYR A 882 -66.96 5.93 27.01
C TYR A 882 -66.95 5.45 25.53
N ALA A 883 -67.41 4.24 25.19
CA ALA A 883 -67.31 3.69 23.82
C ALA A 883 -68.62 3.81 22.98
N TYR A 884 -69.78 3.96 23.61
CA TYR A 884 -71.09 3.81 22.95
C TYR A 884 -71.61 5.08 22.28
N LYS A 885 -70.98 6.26 22.44
CA LYS A 885 -71.41 7.53 21.82
C LYS A 885 -72.93 7.84 21.93
N GLY A 886 -73.59 7.48 23.04
CA GLY A 886 -75.01 7.79 23.24
C GLY A 886 -75.98 6.92 22.45
N LEU A 887 -75.59 5.68 22.09
CA LEU A 887 -76.50 4.74 21.43
C LEU A 887 -77.77 4.51 22.28
N THR A 888 -78.94 4.66 21.66
CA THR A 888 -80.23 4.40 22.31
C THR A 888 -80.75 3.04 21.90
N VAL A 889 -80.92 2.16 22.88
CA VAL A 889 -81.52 0.83 22.69
C VAL A 889 -83.02 0.99 22.86
N SER A 890 -83.75 0.77 21.78
CA SER A 890 -85.21 0.81 21.78
C SER A 890 -85.76 -0.34 22.60
N GLY A 891 -86.68 -0.02 23.51
CA GLY A 891 -87.42 -0.98 24.32
C GLY A 891 -88.36 -1.87 23.50
N LEU A 892 -89.12 -2.68 24.20
CA LEU A 892 -90.18 -3.55 23.68
C LEU A 892 -91.46 -3.23 24.44
N PRO A 893 -92.49 -2.65 23.79
CA PRO A 893 -93.72 -2.26 24.49
C PRO A 893 -94.45 -3.47 25.13
N SER A 894 -94.25 -4.67 24.57
CA SER A 894 -94.65 -5.94 25.15
C SER A 894 -93.75 -7.05 24.63
N ILE A 895 -93.30 -7.94 25.52
CA ILE A 895 -92.65 -9.21 25.17
C ILE A 895 -93.59 -10.40 25.41
N ASP A 896 -94.54 -10.24 26.34
CA ASP A 896 -95.57 -11.20 26.69
C ASP A 896 -96.68 -10.46 27.43
N SER A 897 -97.93 -10.82 27.20
CA SER A 897 -99.06 -10.17 27.85
C SER A 897 -100.29 -11.06 27.87
N ILE A 898 -101.11 -10.91 28.91
CA ILE A 898 -102.45 -11.50 28.98
C ILE A 898 -103.47 -10.46 29.45
N THR A 899 -104.70 -10.58 28.98
CA THR A 899 -105.84 -9.80 29.47
C THR A 899 -106.67 -10.66 30.41
N VAL A 900 -106.70 -10.27 31.69
CA VAL A 900 -107.47 -10.92 32.75
C VAL A 900 -108.80 -10.21 32.93
N ASN A 901 -109.89 -10.99 32.89
CA ASN A 901 -111.23 -10.44 32.93
C ASN A 901 -111.84 -10.68 34.32
N VAL A 902 -111.93 -9.60 35.11
CA VAL A 902 -112.55 -9.67 36.43
C VAL A 902 -114.06 -9.51 36.28
N LYS A 903 -114.82 -10.51 36.75
CA LYS A 903 -116.28 -10.53 36.71
C LYS A 903 -116.85 -11.10 38.00
N GLY A 904 -117.57 -10.28 38.76
CA GLY A 904 -118.15 -10.66 40.03
C GLY A 904 -117.13 -10.74 41.17
N THR A 905 -117.60 -11.21 42.32
CA THR A 905 -116.85 -11.26 43.59
C THR A 905 -116.88 -12.64 44.21
N LEU A 906 -115.97 -12.91 45.15
CA LEU A 906 -115.99 -14.13 45.96
C LEU A 906 -117.31 -14.33 46.72
N TYR A 907 -118.04 -13.26 47.02
CA TYR A 907 -119.35 -13.37 47.68
C TYR A 907 -120.43 -13.97 46.76
N ASP A 908 -120.30 -13.84 45.45
CA ASP A 908 -121.24 -14.42 44.50
C ASP A 908 -121.23 -15.95 44.58
N ASP A 909 -120.08 -16.55 44.90
CA ASP A 909 -119.90 -17.99 45.03
C ASP A 909 -120.18 -18.48 46.47
N GLN A 910 -120.16 -17.58 47.48
CA GLN A 910 -120.53 -17.90 48.86
C GLN A 910 -122.04 -17.79 49.14
N ASN A 911 -122.76 -16.96 48.36
CA ASN A 911 -124.21 -16.76 48.50
C ASN A 911 -125.06 -17.68 47.62
N ALA A 912 -124.50 -18.76 47.07
CA ALA A 912 -125.20 -19.73 46.22
C ALA A 912 -126.21 -20.64 46.95
N VAL A 913 -126.76 -20.21 48.10
CA VAL A 913 -127.93 -20.81 48.73
C VAL A 913 -128.96 -19.71 48.99
N ILE A 914 -129.87 -19.56 48.03
CA ILE A 914 -131.32 -19.26 48.13
C ILE A 914 -131.74 -18.67 46.77
N HIS A 915 -132.04 -19.53 45.80
CA HIS A 915 -133.35 -19.63 45.14
C HIS A 915 -133.42 -20.83 44.20
#